data_AF-A0A973WLG6-F1
#
_entry.id   AF-A0A973WLG6-F1
#
_cell.length_a   1.000
_cell.length_b   1.000
_cell.length_c   1.000
_cell.angle_alpha   90.00
_cell.angle_beta   90.00
_cell.angle_gamma   90.00
#
_symmetry.space_group_name_H-M   'P 1'
#
loop_
_entity.id
_entity.type
_entity.pdbx_description
1 polymer ?
#
loop_
_entity_poly.entity_id
_entity_poly.type
_entity_poly.pdbx_seq_one_letter_code
_entity_poly.pdbx_strand_id
1 'polypeptide(L)'
;MAFSTSFGNDRVPGAGVTAVLGPTNTGKTHLAIERMLAHSSGLIGLPLRLLAREVYNKVAARAGVDNVALITGEEKIKPKAPRFWVSTVEAMPRDLDVSFLAVDEIQIAADLERGHVFTDRMLNRRGRDETLLLGAATMRPIIERLLPGASIVTRPRLSQLEFAGDRKITRQPRRTAIVAFSADEVYAIAELIRRQHGGAAVVLGSLSPRTRNAQVEMFQNGDVDYLVATDAVGMGLNLDVDHVAFASDRKYDGYQFRRLTPAEFAQIAGRAGRATRNGTFGTTGRCAPFEPELVNALQNHTFDSVKMLQWRNARLDFASLGALQVSLALTPNHEALTRAPVAEDLRVLEHVARDAEVREFAHGAAAVERLWEACQVPDYRKLSPAAHAELVTTLYGFLMQKGRIPDAWFAAQVDQANRTDGDIDTLSGRIAQIRTWTFVANRPDWLYDPEHWQGITRDLENKLSDALHERLTERFVDRRTSVLMRRLRENSVLNTEIGKTGEVIVEGHVIGRLDGFTFAPDAAEAGSDAKALQAAAQQVLAREIDTRAEKLGAAPDEQFVLTSDGTIRWTGDAVAKLVAADDALHPRLRIISDERLTGASREAVQTRLDLWLKTHIEKLLGPLFELSKAEDIQGIARGIAFQLVEALGVLERSKIATEMKDLDQPSRAALRKYGVRFGAYHIYFPQLLKPAARSLASLLWAEKQSNVDMGALSNVQHLASSGRTSFPVDKALPRDGYRVLGYRQCGERAVRVDILERLADLIRPALAWRETSPGEKPAGAFDGRGFVVTQAMTSLTGSAGEDFASILRALGYRMDRRPPLPPKAVEIAPVETTETVAAETPPVEATSDVAADAPVDAEVVADAPEAAAAPEAETAADQPVSGDPAPSAALLPDVGFAEVVASEATPVVLETQQDAVAERAAPVDEPTVAEAPAAEGAAAEAPPAEVLAEPAPAVEAAAETPPEAVAAETPSESAAEAPAETASADAVTAEAAPAAAETPAEPQMVEVWRPGGRSDERRPHHRGHDRNRGRHQNKPAEGAQAAEGGGEGEKREHHRRPRRHQDFRVPRPGAPADGAAQAAAAPADGAPREDKGQRRERFEGKGRDRDNERRRDNKFGGGDRKGGDRDRGGRDFGKGGRDKREGGPSHRPYASSAPRERDRPIDPNSPFAKLAALKEQLAGRKE
;
A
#
# COMPACT_ATOMS: atom_id res chain seq x y z
N MET A 1 45.96 -26.56 46.81
CA MET A 1 47.33 -26.21 47.24
C MET A 1 47.45 -24.69 47.35
N ALA A 2 48.40 -24.15 48.12
CA ALA A 2 48.56 -22.70 48.28
C ALA A 2 49.36 -22.09 47.11
N PHE A 3 48.88 -20.97 46.56
CA PHE A 3 49.54 -20.25 45.47
C PHE A 3 49.97 -18.83 45.91
N SER A 4 51.23 -18.51 45.67
CA SER A 4 51.82 -17.16 45.58
C SER A 4 51.33 -16.08 46.57
N THR A 5 51.79 -16.16 47.83
CA THR A 5 51.81 -15.02 48.76
C THR A 5 53.07 -14.14 48.63
N SER A 6 53.83 -14.28 47.52
CA SER A 6 55.20 -13.73 47.38
C SER A 6 55.32 -12.31 46.82
N PHE A 7 54.22 -11.56 46.69
CA PHE A 7 54.28 -10.12 46.46
C PHE A 7 54.07 -9.37 47.78
N GLY A 8 55.14 -8.74 48.26
CA GLY A 8 55.16 -8.00 49.54
C GLY A 8 54.17 -6.85 49.59
N ASN A 9 53.68 -6.56 50.80
CA ASN A 9 52.47 -5.77 51.05
C ASN A 9 52.67 -4.24 50.95
N ASP A 10 53.69 -3.78 50.22
CA ASP A 10 54.15 -2.38 50.17
C ASP A 10 53.69 -1.60 48.92
N ARG A 11 53.02 -2.25 47.96
CA ARG A 11 52.45 -1.57 46.79
C ARG A 11 51.01 -1.14 47.07
N VAL A 12 50.72 0.14 46.84
CA VAL A 12 49.37 0.71 46.94
C VAL A 12 48.41 -0.04 46.01
N PRO A 13 47.18 -0.43 46.42
CA PRO A 13 46.33 -1.37 45.67
C PRO A 13 46.03 -1.05 44.18
N GLY A 14 46.08 0.23 43.79
CA GLY A 14 45.91 0.68 42.41
C GLY A 14 47.20 0.75 41.57
N ALA A 15 48.37 0.44 42.14
CA ALA A 15 49.64 0.48 41.39
C ALA A 15 49.62 -0.47 40.18
N GLY A 16 49.99 0.05 39.00
CA GLY A 16 49.92 -0.68 37.72
C GLY A 16 48.51 -0.74 37.09
N VAL A 17 47.50 -0.12 37.73
CA VAL A 17 46.13 -0.05 37.21
C VAL A 17 45.88 1.32 36.55
N THR A 18 45.28 1.30 35.36
CA THR A 18 44.79 2.51 34.68
C THR A 18 43.31 2.35 34.35
N ALA A 19 42.46 3.23 34.88
CA ALA A 19 41.04 3.28 34.58
C ALA A 19 40.76 4.22 33.40
N VAL A 20 40.34 3.66 32.26
CA VAL A 20 39.92 4.43 31.08
C VAL A 20 38.40 4.59 31.15
N LEU A 21 37.94 5.80 31.44
CA LEU A 21 36.54 6.07 31.78
C LEU A 21 35.87 7.02 30.78
N GLY A 22 34.58 6.81 30.51
CA GLY A 22 33.78 7.67 29.63
C GLY A 22 32.47 7.02 29.19
N PRO A 23 31.59 7.76 28.50
CA PRO A 23 30.32 7.24 27.97
C PRO A 23 30.51 6.11 26.93
N THR A 24 29.40 5.61 26.37
CA THR A 24 29.40 4.75 25.17
C THR A 24 29.87 5.53 23.93
N ASN A 25 30.23 4.85 22.84
CA ASN A 25 30.84 5.44 21.62
C ASN A 25 32.10 6.31 21.89
N THR A 26 33.07 5.74 22.64
CA THR A 26 34.32 6.40 23.11
C THR A 26 35.61 5.65 22.72
N GLY A 27 35.52 4.51 22.04
CA GLY A 27 36.70 3.74 21.60
C GLY A 27 37.53 3.09 22.71
N LYS A 28 36.98 2.89 23.92
CA LYS A 28 37.69 2.27 25.07
C LYS A 28 38.19 0.84 24.77
N THR A 29 37.29 -0.04 24.35
CA THR A 29 37.61 -1.46 24.04
C THR A 29 38.61 -1.57 22.89
N HIS A 30 38.55 -0.67 21.90
CA HIS A 30 39.54 -0.61 20.80
C HIS A 30 40.94 -0.25 21.33
N LEU A 31 41.05 0.75 22.22
CA LEU A 31 42.32 1.08 22.86
C LEU A 31 42.88 -0.10 23.67
N ALA A 32 42.03 -0.83 24.37
CA ALA A 32 42.45 -2.02 25.11
C ALA A 32 42.92 -3.16 24.20
N ILE A 33 42.32 -3.34 23.02
CA ILE A 33 42.79 -4.32 22.02
C ILE A 33 44.17 -3.92 21.45
N GLU A 34 44.38 -2.63 21.10
CA GLU A 34 45.70 -2.16 20.66
C GLU A 34 46.77 -2.37 21.73
N ARG A 35 46.46 -2.02 22.98
CA ARG A 35 47.38 -2.21 24.11
C ARG A 35 47.68 -3.71 24.31
N MET A 36 46.65 -4.55 24.36
CA MET A 36 46.80 -6.01 24.53
C MET A 36 47.72 -6.61 23.47
N LEU A 37 47.55 -6.25 22.20
CA LEU A 37 48.34 -6.79 21.08
C LEU A 37 49.80 -6.29 21.06
N ALA A 38 50.09 -5.16 21.71
CA ALA A 38 51.46 -4.66 21.88
C ALA A 38 52.23 -5.37 23.02
N HIS A 39 51.55 -6.15 23.86
CA HIS A 39 52.16 -6.89 24.98
C HIS A 39 52.50 -8.34 24.61
N SER A 40 53.37 -8.98 25.40
CA SER A 40 53.83 -10.36 25.13
C SER A 40 52.69 -11.40 25.18
N SER A 41 51.74 -11.18 26.09
CA SER A 41 50.60 -12.04 26.43
C SER A 41 49.49 -11.19 27.03
N GLY A 42 48.23 -11.58 26.87
CA GLY A 42 47.11 -10.74 27.32
C GLY A 42 45.81 -11.47 27.63
N LEU A 43 45.02 -10.91 28.55
CA LEU A 43 43.70 -11.38 28.94
C LEU A 43 42.70 -10.22 28.97
N ILE A 44 41.57 -10.34 28.26
CA ILE A 44 40.47 -9.36 28.29
C ILE A 44 39.14 -10.01 28.68
N GLY A 45 38.56 -9.54 29.78
CA GLY A 45 37.23 -9.93 30.26
C GLY A 45 36.15 -8.96 29.80
N LEU A 46 35.13 -9.49 29.14
CA LEU A 46 34.03 -8.73 28.54
C LEU A 46 32.69 -9.13 29.18
N PRO A 47 31.69 -8.24 29.27
CA PRO A 47 30.49 -8.49 30.06
C PRO A 47 29.48 -9.43 29.39
N LEU A 48 29.65 -9.80 28.12
CA LEU A 48 28.70 -10.61 27.34
C LEU A 48 29.43 -11.53 26.36
N ARG A 49 28.90 -12.75 26.16
CA ARG A 49 29.40 -13.74 25.17
C ARG A 49 29.52 -13.17 23.75
N LEU A 50 28.59 -12.29 23.36
CA LEU A 50 28.63 -11.61 22.06
C LEU A 50 29.84 -10.68 21.90
N LEU A 51 30.17 -9.88 22.92
CA LEU A 51 31.39 -9.05 22.92
C LEU A 51 32.64 -9.91 22.97
N ALA A 52 32.64 -10.99 23.76
CA ALA A 52 33.76 -11.93 23.78
C ALA A 52 34.01 -12.53 22.38
N ARG A 53 32.97 -12.90 21.62
CA ARG A 53 33.12 -13.38 20.24
C ARG A 53 33.52 -12.27 19.26
N GLU A 54 32.97 -11.06 19.37
CA GLU A 54 33.35 -9.92 18.53
C GLU A 54 34.83 -9.54 18.71
N VAL A 55 35.30 -9.48 19.96
CA VAL A 55 36.70 -9.19 20.28
C VAL A 55 37.61 -10.36 19.89
N TYR A 56 37.19 -11.61 20.14
CA TYR A 56 37.94 -12.79 19.69
C TYR A 56 38.19 -12.75 18.17
N ASN A 57 37.15 -12.53 17.36
CA ASN A 57 37.29 -12.44 15.91
C ASN A 57 38.28 -11.33 15.50
N LYS A 58 38.23 -10.15 16.14
CA LYS A 58 39.12 -9.02 15.86
C LYS A 58 40.58 -9.26 16.27
N VAL A 59 40.81 -9.99 17.36
CA VAL A 59 42.16 -10.34 17.85
C VAL A 59 42.73 -11.49 17.01
N ALA A 60 41.93 -12.52 16.70
CA ALA A 60 42.33 -13.65 15.85
C ALA A 60 42.68 -13.21 14.42
N ALA A 61 41.92 -12.27 13.84
CA ALA A 61 42.22 -11.69 12.52
C ALA A 61 43.53 -10.87 12.46
N ARG A 62 44.14 -10.54 13.61
CA ARG A 62 45.39 -9.78 13.71
C ARG A 62 46.58 -10.56 14.29
N ALA A 63 46.32 -11.54 15.14
CA ALA A 63 47.34 -12.37 15.80
C ALA A 63 47.42 -13.80 15.24
N GLY A 64 46.50 -14.21 14.37
CA GLY A 64 46.33 -15.60 13.95
C GLY A 64 45.49 -16.40 14.94
N VAL A 65 44.70 -17.37 14.44
CA VAL A 65 43.72 -18.12 15.23
C VAL A 65 44.39 -18.93 16.35
N ASP A 66 45.54 -19.55 16.08
CA ASP A 66 46.30 -20.38 17.03
C ASP A 66 46.89 -19.60 18.22
N ASN A 67 46.99 -18.27 18.11
CA ASN A 67 47.50 -17.41 19.19
C ASN A 67 46.39 -16.92 20.14
N VAL A 68 45.11 -17.21 19.87
CA VAL A 68 43.98 -16.61 20.59
C VAL A 68 43.01 -17.68 21.13
N ALA A 69 42.69 -17.59 22.42
CA ALA A 69 41.63 -18.37 23.04
C ALA A 69 40.35 -17.55 23.26
N LEU A 70 39.19 -18.21 23.13
CA LEU A 70 37.88 -17.72 23.56
C LEU A 70 37.36 -18.60 24.71
N ILE A 71 36.99 -18.00 25.84
CA ILE A 71 36.49 -18.73 27.02
C ILE A 71 35.19 -18.08 27.54
N THR A 72 34.04 -18.72 27.32
CA THR A 72 32.76 -18.37 27.99
C THR A 72 32.25 -19.54 28.83
N GLY A 73 31.04 -19.45 29.40
CA GLY A 73 30.47 -20.57 30.16
C GLY A 73 30.04 -21.74 29.27
N GLU A 74 29.61 -21.43 28.05
CA GLU A 74 28.95 -22.33 27.10
C GLU A 74 29.83 -22.70 25.90
N GLU A 75 30.94 -21.97 25.68
CA GLU A 75 31.79 -22.11 24.50
C GLU A 75 33.26 -21.85 24.82
N LYS A 76 34.13 -22.76 24.36
CA LYS A 76 35.57 -22.71 24.60
C LYS A 76 36.31 -23.02 23.30
N ILE A 77 37.16 -22.10 22.88
CA ILE A 77 38.13 -22.31 21.79
C ILE A 77 39.51 -22.10 22.42
N LYS A 78 40.29 -23.18 22.52
CA LYS A 78 41.61 -23.16 23.15
C LYS A 78 42.62 -23.87 22.24
N PRO A 79 43.43 -23.13 21.46
CA PRO A 79 44.54 -23.73 20.72
C PRO A 79 45.64 -24.23 21.68
N LYS A 80 46.70 -24.83 21.14
CA LYS A 80 47.75 -25.48 21.96
C LYS A 80 48.55 -24.49 22.83
N ALA A 81 48.80 -23.26 22.35
CA ALA A 81 49.63 -22.27 23.03
C ALA A 81 49.14 -20.80 22.84
N PRO A 82 47.91 -20.46 23.25
CA PRO A 82 47.35 -19.12 23.10
C PRO A 82 48.13 -18.06 23.90
N ARG A 83 48.59 -17.02 23.20
CA ARG A 83 49.20 -15.82 23.79
C ARG A 83 48.16 -14.84 24.31
N PHE A 84 46.99 -14.78 23.65
CA PHE A 84 45.91 -13.86 23.97
C PHE A 84 44.64 -14.62 24.35
N TRP A 85 43.93 -14.11 25.36
CA TRP A 85 42.77 -14.76 25.95
C TRP A 85 41.61 -13.76 26.00
N VAL A 86 40.50 -14.12 25.38
CA VAL A 86 39.27 -13.33 25.35
C VAL A 86 38.20 -14.10 26.10
N SER A 87 37.58 -13.52 27.12
CA SER A 87 36.62 -14.24 27.96
C SER A 87 35.40 -13.42 28.35
N THR A 88 34.37 -14.07 28.89
CA THR A 88 33.46 -13.36 29.80
C THR A 88 34.16 -13.06 31.13
N VAL A 89 33.69 -12.06 31.88
CA VAL A 89 34.29 -11.68 33.19
C VAL A 89 34.14 -12.81 34.23
N GLU A 90 33.05 -13.56 34.15
CA GLU A 90 32.77 -14.79 34.90
C GLU A 90 33.78 -15.89 34.57
N ALA A 91 33.86 -16.27 33.30
CA ALA A 91 34.73 -17.35 32.82
C ALA A 91 36.20 -16.93 32.65
N MET A 92 36.58 -15.73 33.10
CA MET A 92 37.96 -15.25 33.08
C MET A 92 38.88 -16.20 33.88
N PRO A 93 39.90 -16.81 33.23
CA PRO A 93 40.86 -17.67 33.93
C PRO A 93 41.55 -16.96 35.10
N ARG A 94 41.67 -17.67 36.22
CA ARG A 94 42.23 -17.16 37.49
C ARG A 94 43.68 -17.58 37.72
N ASP A 95 44.06 -18.68 37.11
CA ASP A 95 45.34 -19.37 37.10
C ASP A 95 46.37 -18.75 36.16
N LEU A 96 45.92 -18.13 35.06
CA LEU A 96 46.81 -17.50 34.08
C LEU A 96 47.55 -16.28 34.63
N ASP A 97 48.85 -16.21 34.32
CA ASP A 97 49.74 -15.08 34.54
C ASP A 97 50.13 -14.44 33.19
N VAL A 98 49.70 -13.18 32.97
CA VAL A 98 49.76 -12.48 31.68
C VAL A 98 50.38 -11.10 31.82
N SER A 99 51.02 -10.63 30.75
CA SER A 99 51.65 -9.30 30.68
C SER A 99 50.62 -8.18 30.77
N PHE A 100 49.53 -8.28 30.00
CA PHE A 100 48.40 -7.35 29.99
C PHE A 100 47.12 -7.98 30.53
N LEU A 101 46.35 -7.23 31.32
CA LEU A 101 44.98 -7.60 31.70
C LEU A 101 44.00 -6.43 31.50
N ALA A 102 42.83 -6.70 30.93
CA ALA A 102 41.73 -5.75 30.85
C ALA A 102 40.40 -6.34 31.35
N VAL A 103 39.55 -5.50 31.95
CA VAL A 103 38.13 -5.82 32.16
C VAL A 103 37.25 -4.63 31.78
N ASP A 104 36.22 -4.91 30.96
CA ASP A 104 35.35 -3.93 30.32
C ASP A 104 33.99 -3.79 31.04
N GLU A 105 33.34 -2.64 30.85
CA GLU A 105 32.10 -2.19 31.49
C GLU A 105 32.10 -2.37 33.03
N ILE A 106 33.18 -1.97 33.71
CA ILE A 106 33.38 -2.15 35.17
C ILE A 106 32.25 -1.61 36.06
N GLN A 107 31.41 -0.70 35.58
CA GLN A 107 30.22 -0.22 36.32
C GLN A 107 29.22 -1.34 36.63
N ILE A 108 29.28 -2.47 35.93
CA ILE A 108 28.51 -3.68 36.27
C ILE A 108 28.88 -4.20 37.67
N ALA A 109 30.00 -3.80 38.27
CA ALA A 109 30.30 -4.07 39.68
C ALA A 109 29.23 -3.55 40.68
N ALA A 110 28.36 -2.61 40.27
CA ALA A 110 27.20 -2.19 41.05
C ALA A 110 25.96 -3.11 40.92
N ASP A 111 25.93 -3.98 39.91
CA ASP A 111 24.79 -4.85 39.58
C ASP A 111 24.50 -5.91 40.67
N LEU A 112 23.21 -6.05 41.00
CA LEU A 112 22.71 -6.86 42.11
C LEU A 112 22.92 -8.37 41.96
N GLU A 113 23.04 -8.88 40.74
CA GLU A 113 23.10 -10.31 40.45
C GLU A 113 24.57 -10.75 40.26
N ARG A 114 25.25 -10.15 39.28
CA ARG A 114 26.60 -10.56 38.84
C ARG A 114 27.72 -9.56 39.14
N GLY A 115 27.39 -8.37 39.65
CA GLY A 115 28.38 -7.33 39.92
C GLY A 115 29.49 -7.74 40.90
N HIS A 116 29.20 -8.67 41.81
CA HIS A 116 30.18 -9.24 42.73
C HIS A 116 31.39 -9.89 42.02
N VAL A 117 31.22 -10.41 40.79
CA VAL A 117 32.30 -10.98 39.98
C VAL A 117 33.19 -9.88 39.40
N PHE A 118 32.60 -8.77 38.95
CA PHE A 118 33.33 -7.62 38.43
C PHE A 118 34.15 -6.95 39.54
N THR A 119 33.58 -6.84 40.75
CA THR A 119 34.30 -6.40 41.95
C THR A 119 35.48 -7.31 42.28
N ASP A 120 35.32 -8.65 42.21
CA ASP A 120 36.43 -9.61 42.39
C ASP A 120 37.54 -9.39 41.35
N ARG A 121 37.24 -9.27 40.05
CA ARG A 121 38.26 -9.00 39.03
C ARG A 121 38.95 -7.66 39.25
N MET A 122 38.19 -6.60 39.52
CA MET A 122 38.70 -5.23 39.73
C MET A 122 39.66 -5.16 40.93
N LEU A 123 39.31 -5.80 42.05
CA LEU A 123 40.15 -5.79 43.25
C LEU A 123 41.34 -6.76 43.14
N ASN A 124 41.12 -8.00 42.67
CA ASN A 124 42.05 -9.12 42.88
C ASN A 124 42.82 -9.63 41.64
N ARG A 125 42.53 -9.17 40.41
CA ARG A 125 43.29 -9.58 39.20
C ARG A 125 44.11 -8.42 38.64
N ARG A 126 45.32 -8.74 38.16
CA ARG A 126 46.29 -7.82 37.56
C ARG A 126 47.02 -8.53 36.41
N GLY A 127 47.45 -7.76 35.42
CA GLY A 127 48.56 -8.17 34.53
C GLY A 127 49.90 -7.80 35.16
N ARG A 128 51.00 -8.43 34.73
CA ARG A 128 52.35 -8.13 35.22
C ARG A 128 52.80 -6.70 34.92
N ASP A 129 52.47 -6.22 33.72
CA ASP A 129 53.03 -5.01 33.14
C ASP A 129 51.98 -3.89 33.01
N GLU A 130 50.74 -4.22 32.62
CA GLU A 130 49.63 -3.28 32.55
C GLU A 130 48.29 -3.92 32.96
N THR A 131 47.49 -3.20 33.76
CA THR A 131 46.08 -3.54 34.04
C THR A 131 45.15 -2.39 33.64
N LEU A 132 44.23 -2.63 32.71
CA LEU A 132 43.20 -1.66 32.30
C LEU A 132 41.82 -1.98 32.88
N LEU A 133 41.18 -0.94 33.42
CA LEU A 133 39.76 -0.97 33.82
C LEU A 133 38.98 -0.06 32.88
N LEU A 134 38.01 -0.58 32.13
CA LEU A 134 37.26 0.21 31.15
C LEU A 134 35.80 0.36 31.61
N GLY A 135 35.24 1.56 31.57
CA GLY A 135 33.84 1.74 31.97
C GLY A 135 33.32 3.18 31.93
N ALA A 136 32.25 3.42 32.66
CA ALA A 136 31.57 4.72 32.78
C ALA A 136 32.32 5.70 33.70
N ALA A 137 32.21 7.01 33.42
CA ALA A 137 32.81 8.07 34.24
C ALA A 137 32.31 8.08 35.70
N THR A 138 31.09 7.58 35.95
CA THR A 138 30.48 7.45 37.27
C THR A 138 31.25 6.52 38.22
N MET A 139 32.14 5.66 37.71
CA MET A 139 33.00 4.80 38.53
C MET A 139 34.22 5.53 39.12
N ARG A 140 34.55 6.74 38.67
CA ARG A 140 35.76 7.45 39.11
C ARG A 140 35.89 7.53 40.65
N PRO A 141 34.90 8.04 41.43
CA PRO A 141 35.07 8.26 42.86
C PRO A 141 35.02 6.97 43.72
N ILE A 142 34.75 5.82 43.11
CA ILE A 142 34.81 4.51 43.79
C ILE A 142 36.10 3.75 43.44
N ILE A 143 36.65 3.94 42.25
CA ILE A 143 38.02 3.51 41.92
C ILE A 143 39.04 4.30 42.76
N GLU A 144 38.91 5.62 42.86
CA GLU A 144 39.84 6.46 43.66
C GLU A 144 39.87 6.07 45.15
N ARG A 145 38.77 5.54 45.69
CA ARG A 145 38.67 5.01 47.07
C ARG A 145 39.18 3.58 47.21
N LEU A 146 38.78 2.66 46.31
CA LEU A 146 39.11 1.23 46.42
C LEU A 146 40.50 0.88 45.91
N LEU A 147 41.02 1.62 44.93
CA LEU A 147 42.29 1.41 44.25
C LEU A 147 43.13 2.70 44.26
N PRO A 148 43.52 3.22 45.46
CA PRO A 148 44.40 4.37 45.53
C PRO A 148 45.70 4.12 44.77
N GLY A 149 46.20 5.13 44.07
CA GLY A 149 47.35 5.03 43.16
C GLY A 149 47.03 4.55 41.74
N ALA A 150 45.77 4.21 41.41
CA ALA A 150 45.36 3.95 40.03
C ALA A 150 45.37 5.25 39.20
N SER A 151 45.88 5.16 37.98
CA SER A 151 45.80 6.25 36.99
C SER A 151 44.38 6.34 36.41
N ILE A 152 43.89 7.54 36.09
CA ILE A 152 42.53 7.71 35.53
C ILE A 152 42.59 8.58 34.27
N VAL A 153 42.06 8.04 33.18
CA VAL A 153 42.05 8.65 31.84
C VAL A 153 40.60 8.78 31.35
N THR A 154 40.09 10.01 31.33
CA THR A 154 38.73 10.29 30.82
C THR A 154 38.73 10.45 29.30
N ARG A 155 37.75 9.87 28.60
CA ARG A 155 37.54 10.06 27.15
C ARG A 155 36.14 10.63 26.84
N PRO A 156 36.01 11.73 26.08
CA PRO A 156 34.72 12.26 25.64
C PRO A 156 34.10 11.40 24.53
N ARG A 157 32.78 11.49 24.33
CA ARG A 157 32.05 10.80 23.24
C ARG A 157 32.48 11.34 21.87
N LEU A 158 32.50 10.47 20.87
CA LEU A 158 32.95 10.81 19.50
C LEU A 158 31.90 11.54 18.65
N SER A 159 30.62 11.53 19.06
CA SER A 159 29.52 12.23 18.40
C SER A 159 28.48 12.73 19.42
N GLN A 160 27.66 13.69 19.00
CA GLN A 160 26.61 14.28 19.83
C GLN A 160 25.38 13.35 19.92
N LEU A 161 24.56 13.58 20.94
CA LEU A 161 23.29 12.89 21.19
C LEU A 161 22.20 13.95 21.40
N GLU A 162 21.17 13.94 20.56
CA GLU A 162 20.14 14.98 20.55
C GLU A 162 18.74 14.43 20.85
N PHE A 163 17.94 15.18 21.61
CA PHE A 163 16.57 14.81 21.93
C PHE A 163 15.61 15.28 20.82
N ALA A 164 14.93 14.34 20.18
CA ALA A 164 14.08 14.56 19.00
C ALA A 164 12.57 14.64 19.29
N GLY A 165 12.21 14.80 20.58
CA GLY A 165 10.84 14.89 21.08
C GLY A 165 10.13 13.55 21.26
N ASP A 166 8.82 13.60 21.51
CA ASP A 166 7.93 12.45 21.42
C ASP A 166 7.44 12.25 19.98
N ARG A 167 7.25 10.99 19.57
CA ARG A 167 6.68 10.64 18.27
C ARG A 167 5.76 9.42 18.40
N LYS A 168 4.71 9.34 17.58
CA LYS A 168 3.93 8.09 17.48
C LYS A 168 4.82 6.98 16.91
N ILE A 169 4.64 5.74 17.35
CA ILE A 169 5.36 4.56 16.83
C ILE A 169 5.30 4.53 15.29
N THR A 170 4.12 4.84 14.75
CA THR A 170 3.82 4.93 13.31
C THR A 170 4.56 6.04 12.54
N ARG A 171 5.31 6.91 13.23
CA ARG A 171 6.01 8.10 12.71
C ARG A 171 7.48 8.17 13.16
N GLN A 172 8.05 7.06 13.65
CA GLN A 172 9.47 7.02 13.95
C GLN A 172 10.29 7.03 12.66
N PRO A 173 11.48 7.67 12.61
CA PRO A 173 12.31 7.71 11.41
C PRO A 173 12.84 6.32 11.06
N ARG A 174 13.35 6.15 9.83
CA ARG A 174 14.07 4.92 9.42
C ARG A 174 15.31 4.71 10.30
N ARG A 175 15.78 3.47 10.41
CA ARG A 175 16.87 3.03 11.31
C ARG A 175 16.63 3.36 12.78
N THR A 176 15.39 3.23 13.23
CA THR A 176 15.02 3.40 14.65
C THR A 176 15.15 2.07 15.41
N ALA A 177 15.80 2.11 16.57
CA ALA A 177 15.63 1.08 17.60
C ALA A 177 14.53 1.53 18.60
N ILE A 178 13.42 0.79 18.65
CA ILE A 178 12.32 1.01 19.60
C ILE A 178 12.53 0.08 20.80
N VAL A 179 12.66 0.66 22.00
CA VAL A 179 13.04 -0.10 23.20
C VAL A 179 11.89 -0.17 24.21
N ALA A 180 11.49 -1.39 24.54
CA ALA A 180 10.46 -1.74 25.52
C ALA A 180 11.05 -2.63 26.63
N PHE A 181 10.26 -3.04 27.63
CA PHE A 181 10.80 -3.76 28.80
C PHE A 181 10.04 -5.05 29.17
N SER A 182 9.20 -5.54 28.26
CA SER A 182 8.63 -6.89 28.27
C SER A 182 8.66 -7.50 26.87
N ALA A 183 8.64 -8.83 26.79
CA ALA A 183 8.53 -9.53 25.49
C ALA A 183 7.20 -9.20 24.79
N ASP A 184 6.10 -9.12 25.56
CA ASP A 184 4.77 -8.79 25.06
C ASP A 184 4.71 -7.41 24.39
N GLU A 185 5.32 -6.40 24.99
CA GLU A 185 5.44 -5.06 24.38
C GLU A 185 6.28 -5.12 23.10
N VAL A 186 7.42 -5.83 23.11
CA VAL A 186 8.27 -5.97 21.91
C VAL A 186 7.51 -6.65 20.77
N TYR A 187 6.82 -7.77 21.03
CA TYR A 187 6.02 -8.47 20.02
C TYR A 187 4.85 -7.60 19.52
N ALA A 188 4.15 -6.89 20.42
CA ALA A 188 3.03 -6.02 20.04
C ALA A 188 3.47 -4.80 19.22
N ILE A 189 4.67 -4.26 19.48
CA ILE A 189 5.25 -3.16 18.72
C ILE A 189 5.81 -3.65 17.38
N ALA A 190 6.48 -4.81 17.34
CA ALA A 190 6.97 -5.40 16.09
C ALA A 190 5.84 -5.76 15.12
N GLU A 191 4.75 -6.34 15.63
CA GLU A 191 3.53 -6.60 14.84
C GLU A 191 2.86 -5.30 14.34
N LEU A 192 2.86 -4.23 15.15
CA LEU A 192 2.36 -2.92 14.71
C LEU A 192 3.24 -2.29 13.62
N ILE A 193 4.56 -2.42 13.72
CA ILE A 193 5.50 -1.92 12.70
C ILE A 193 5.39 -2.73 11.41
N ARG A 194 5.33 -4.07 11.47
CA ARG A 194 5.12 -4.95 10.31
C ARG A 194 3.91 -4.52 9.49
N ARG A 195 2.78 -4.24 10.14
CA ARG A 195 1.52 -3.79 9.52
C ARG A 195 1.56 -2.38 8.90
N GLN A 196 2.67 -1.64 9.04
CA GLN A 196 2.76 -0.23 8.62
C GLN A 196 4.04 0.12 7.85
N HIS A 197 5.09 -0.69 7.96
CA HIS A 197 6.42 -0.46 7.40
C HIS A 197 7.08 -1.76 6.88
N GLY A 198 6.27 -2.77 6.54
CA GLY A 198 6.72 -4.07 6.01
C GLY A 198 7.29 -5.03 7.07
N GLY A 199 8.17 -4.57 7.96
CA GLY A 199 8.77 -5.46 8.96
C GLY A 199 9.61 -4.81 10.04
N ALA A 200 9.91 -5.58 11.08
CA ALA A 200 10.83 -5.22 12.15
C ALA A 200 11.66 -6.42 12.61
N ALA A 201 12.93 -6.18 12.90
CA ALA A 201 13.79 -7.14 13.61
C ALA A 201 13.45 -7.13 15.11
N VAL A 202 13.56 -8.29 15.77
CA VAL A 202 13.24 -8.47 17.19
C VAL A 202 14.45 -8.94 17.99
N VAL A 203 14.80 -8.19 19.06
CA VAL A 203 15.94 -8.50 19.94
C VAL A 203 15.53 -8.51 21.42
N LEU A 204 15.35 -9.71 21.98
CA LEU A 204 15.15 -9.92 23.41
C LEU A 204 16.42 -10.43 24.09
N GLY A 205 16.58 -10.15 25.39
CA GLY A 205 17.70 -10.65 26.19
C GLY A 205 17.78 -12.18 26.28
N SER A 206 16.66 -12.89 26.12
CA SER A 206 16.55 -14.35 26.13
C SER A 206 17.06 -15.03 24.85
N LEU A 207 16.96 -14.37 23.69
CA LEU A 207 17.33 -14.92 22.38
C LEU A 207 18.80 -15.38 22.39
N SER A 208 19.09 -16.48 21.69
CA SER A 208 20.46 -16.96 21.58
C SER A 208 21.38 -15.96 20.88
N PRO A 209 22.71 -16.06 21.09
CA PRO A 209 23.68 -15.26 20.33
C PRO A 209 23.46 -15.37 18.81
N ARG A 210 23.09 -16.55 18.32
CA ARG A 210 22.87 -16.83 16.89
C ARG A 210 21.59 -16.18 16.37
N THR A 211 20.43 -16.43 16.99
CA THR A 211 19.15 -15.79 16.62
C THR A 211 19.25 -14.27 16.68
N ARG A 212 19.91 -13.74 17.73
CA ARG A 212 20.07 -12.29 17.97
C ARG A 212 20.97 -11.65 16.92
N ASN A 213 22.07 -12.29 16.54
CA ASN A 213 22.93 -11.80 15.48
C ASN A 213 22.21 -11.78 14.13
N ALA A 214 21.51 -12.86 13.75
CA ALA A 214 20.78 -12.93 12.48
C ALA A 214 19.63 -11.88 12.39
N GLN A 215 18.93 -11.60 13.49
CA GLN A 215 17.95 -10.50 13.55
C GLN A 215 18.60 -9.11 13.44
N VAL A 216 19.80 -8.93 14.01
CA VAL A 216 20.58 -7.68 13.92
C VAL A 216 21.23 -7.49 12.55
N GLU A 217 21.60 -8.57 11.88
CA GLU A 217 22.14 -8.61 10.52
C GLU A 217 21.08 -8.21 9.50
N MET A 218 19.87 -8.77 9.59
CA MET A 218 18.69 -8.37 8.81
C MET A 218 18.38 -6.86 8.93
N PHE A 219 18.49 -6.30 10.14
CA PHE A 219 18.36 -4.85 10.35
C PHE A 219 19.53 -4.06 9.74
N GLN A 220 20.77 -4.55 9.86
CA GLN A 220 21.97 -3.88 9.32
C GLN A 220 21.99 -3.87 7.78
N ASN A 221 21.61 -4.98 7.15
CA ASN A 221 21.52 -5.14 5.70
C ASN A 221 20.39 -4.30 5.07
N GLY A 222 19.45 -3.81 5.89
CA GLY A 222 18.36 -2.93 5.45
C GLY A 222 17.10 -3.65 4.98
N ASP A 223 17.04 -4.98 5.15
CA ASP A 223 15.84 -5.79 4.88
C ASP A 223 14.67 -5.36 5.80
N VAL A 224 14.96 -4.77 6.96
CA VAL A 224 14.01 -4.04 7.82
C VAL A 224 14.60 -2.72 8.33
N ASP A 225 13.80 -1.65 8.33
CA ASP A 225 14.21 -0.31 8.79
C ASP A 225 14.08 -0.09 10.31
N TYR A 226 13.50 -1.05 11.02
CA TYR A 226 13.14 -0.93 12.42
C TYR A 226 13.63 -2.14 13.23
N LEU A 227 14.17 -1.86 14.41
CA LEU A 227 14.58 -2.86 15.40
C LEU A 227 13.72 -2.65 16.65
N VAL A 228 13.04 -3.68 17.13
CA VAL A 228 12.26 -3.62 18.40
C VAL A 228 12.91 -4.53 19.43
N ALA A 229 13.23 -4.00 20.60
CA ALA A 229 14.12 -4.69 21.53
C ALA A 229 13.84 -4.41 23.02
N THR A 230 14.47 -5.21 23.90
CA THR A 230 14.62 -4.86 25.32
C THR A 230 15.94 -4.12 25.58
N ASP A 231 16.21 -3.77 26.85
CA ASP A 231 17.51 -3.25 27.32
C ASP A 231 18.74 -4.09 26.93
N ALA A 232 18.55 -5.31 26.42
CA ALA A 232 19.56 -6.12 25.76
C ALA A 232 20.31 -5.43 24.59
N VAL A 233 19.74 -4.40 23.94
CA VAL A 233 20.52 -3.59 22.96
C VAL A 233 21.44 -2.56 23.61
N GLY A 234 21.24 -2.23 24.89
CA GLY A 234 22.10 -1.34 25.67
C GLY A 234 23.52 -1.89 25.85
N MET A 235 23.73 -3.19 25.69
CA MET A 235 25.04 -3.85 25.84
C MET A 235 25.29 -4.91 24.76
N GLY A 236 26.50 -4.91 24.20
CA GLY A 236 27.06 -6.06 23.47
C GLY A 236 26.46 -6.41 22.11
N LEU A 237 25.87 -5.45 21.43
CA LEU A 237 25.64 -5.49 19.99
C LEU A 237 26.29 -4.26 19.34
N ASN A 238 26.97 -4.47 18.21
CA ASN A 238 27.31 -3.41 17.27
C ASN A 238 26.06 -3.12 16.43
N LEU A 239 25.50 -1.92 16.58
CA LEU A 239 24.27 -1.49 15.91
C LEU A 239 24.56 -0.16 15.19
N ASP A 240 24.12 -0.04 13.93
CA ASP A 240 24.12 1.23 13.20
C ASP A 240 22.69 1.80 13.22
N VAL A 241 22.40 2.54 14.29
CA VAL A 241 21.07 3.08 14.63
C VAL A 241 21.17 4.60 14.70
N ASP A 242 20.30 5.30 13.97
CA ASP A 242 20.30 6.77 13.92
C ASP A 242 19.36 7.38 14.96
N HIS A 243 18.34 6.62 15.39
CA HIS A 243 17.36 7.03 16.39
C HIS A 243 17.03 5.94 17.42
N VAL A 244 16.96 6.28 18.71
CA VAL A 244 16.48 5.40 19.79
C VAL A 244 15.18 5.93 20.39
N ALA A 245 14.10 5.17 20.27
CA ALA A 245 12.77 5.55 20.75
C ALA A 245 12.33 4.69 21.94
N PHE A 246 12.10 5.30 23.11
CA PHE A 246 11.65 4.58 24.31
C PHE A 246 10.14 4.34 24.28
N ALA A 247 9.73 3.07 24.32
CA ALA A 247 8.32 2.66 24.38
C ALA A 247 7.71 2.80 25.78
N SER A 248 8.55 2.66 26.81
CA SER A 248 8.24 2.77 28.24
C SER A 248 9.44 3.35 28.99
N ASP A 249 9.23 3.89 30.18
CA ASP A 249 10.26 4.41 31.10
C ASP A 249 10.46 3.51 32.33
N ARG A 250 9.79 2.35 32.39
CA ARG A 250 9.76 1.42 33.53
C ARG A 250 10.14 0.01 33.11
N LYS A 251 10.84 -0.70 34.00
CA LYS A 251 11.16 -2.12 33.86
C LYS A 251 10.94 -2.89 35.16
N TYR A 252 10.79 -4.20 35.03
CA TYR A 252 10.85 -5.13 36.16
C TYR A 252 12.31 -5.38 36.57
N ASP A 253 12.63 -5.28 37.86
CA ASP A 253 13.99 -5.48 38.39
C ASP A 253 14.19 -6.83 39.10
N GLY A 254 13.30 -7.80 38.86
CA GLY A 254 13.26 -9.08 39.57
C GLY A 254 12.39 -9.04 40.84
N TYR A 255 11.98 -7.86 41.30
CA TYR A 255 11.12 -7.68 42.46
C TYR A 255 9.91 -6.78 42.15
N GLN A 256 10.11 -5.65 41.47
CA GLN A 256 9.09 -4.63 41.24
C GLN A 256 9.26 -3.88 39.90
N PHE A 257 8.21 -3.18 39.46
CA PHE A 257 8.23 -2.33 38.25
C PHE A 257 8.67 -0.89 38.58
N ARG A 258 9.99 -0.65 38.63
CA ARG A 258 10.58 0.68 38.87
C ARG A 258 10.80 1.48 37.57
N ARG A 259 11.03 2.79 37.70
CA ARG A 259 11.58 3.59 36.58
C ARG A 259 13.03 3.19 36.29
N LEU A 260 13.47 3.42 35.06
CA LEU A 260 14.87 3.36 34.66
C LEU A 260 15.68 4.47 35.35
N THR A 261 16.94 4.19 35.67
CA THR A 261 17.89 5.20 36.12
C THR A 261 18.44 6.00 34.94
N PRO A 262 18.94 7.23 35.14
CA PRO A 262 19.59 8.01 34.07
C PRO A 262 20.75 7.27 33.38
N ALA A 263 21.47 6.41 34.11
CA ALA A 263 22.54 5.58 33.55
C ALA A 263 22.00 4.47 32.61
N GLU A 264 20.90 3.81 32.97
CA GLU A 264 20.24 2.82 32.11
C GLU A 264 19.68 3.48 30.84
N PHE A 265 19.05 4.66 30.96
CA PHE A 265 18.67 5.47 29.79
C PHE A 265 19.88 5.82 28.92
N ALA A 266 21.00 6.27 29.51
CA ALA A 266 22.20 6.66 28.77
C ALA A 266 22.87 5.50 28.02
N GLN A 267 22.87 4.31 28.62
CA GLN A 267 23.43 3.11 28.02
C GLN A 267 22.63 2.63 26.81
N ILE A 268 21.31 2.85 26.82
CA ILE A 268 20.39 2.53 25.71
C ILE A 268 20.40 3.66 24.66
N ALA A 269 20.14 4.91 25.05
CA ALA A 269 20.09 6.07 24.15
C ALA A 269 21.45 6.34 23.46
N GLY A 270 22.56 6.10 24.17
CA GLY A 270 23.91 6.25 23.63
C GLY A 270 24.28 5.26 22.52
N ARG A 271 23.40 4.30 22.18
CA ARG A 271 23.48 3.45 20.98
C ARG A 271 23.08 4.18 19.70
N ALA A 272 22.39 5.33 19.80
CA ALA A 272 22.08 6.17 18.65
C ALA A 272 23.34 6.95 18.20
N GLY A 273 23.68 6.89 16.92
CA GLY A 273 24.87 7.51 16.34
C GLY A 273 26.15 6.73 16.65
N ARG A 274 27.07 6.70 15.69
CA ARG A 274 28.24 5.81 15.69
C ARG A 274 29.48 6.51 15.13
N ALA A 275 30.63 6.33 15.79
CA ALA A 275 31.85 7.06 15.51
C ALA A 275 31.58 8.58 15.48
N THR A 276 31.74 9.24 14.33
CA THR A 276 31.47 10.67 14.11
C THR A 276 30.02 10.99 13.72
N ARG A 277 29.17 9.99 13.42
CA ARG A 277 27.74 10.23 13.11
C ARG A 277 27.01 10.59 14.41
N ASN A 278 26.37 11.77 14.43
CA ASN A 278 25.45 12.16 15.50
C ASN A 278 24.27 11.18 15.57
N GLY A 279 23.66 11.06 16.75
CA GLY A 279 22.50 10.22 16.97
C GLY A 279 21.39 10.98 17.69
N THR A 280 20.16 10.49 17.57
CA THR A 280 19.00 11.09 18.23
C THR A 280 18.30 10.10 19.15
N PHE A 281 17.61 10.60 20.18
CA PHE A 281 16.76 9.80 21.04
C PHE A 281 15.43 10.51 21.32
N GLY A 282 14.40 9.75 21.65
CA GLY A 282 13.05 10.27 21.88
C GLY A 282 12.15 9.28 22.59
N THR A 283 10.90 9.65 22.79
CA THR A 283 9.87 8.75 23.34
C THR A 283 8.88 8.34 22.26
N THR A 284 8.27 7.16 22.42
CA THR A 284 7.04 6.85 21.70
C THR A 284 5.84 7.47 22.42
N GLY A 285 4.76 7.80 21.70
CA GLY A 285 3.51 8.31 22.27
C GLY A 285 2.71 7.34 23.18
N ARG A 286 3.33 6.29 23.72
CA ARG A 286 2.85 5.51 24.88
C ARG A 286 3.67 5.75 26.15
N CYS A 287 4.91 6.21 26.01
CA CYS A 287 5.77 6.62 27.11
C CYS A 287 5.45 8.07 27.50
N ALA A 288 5.55 8.41 28.78
CA ALA A 288 5.52 9.81 29.22
C ALA A 288 6.71 10.59 28.59
N PRO A 289 6.55 11.88 28.26
CA PRO A 289 7.68 12.74 27.90
C PRO A 289 8.77 12.73 28.99
N PHE A 290 10.02 12.91 28.58
CA PHE A 290 11.14 12.99 29.51
C PHE A 290 11.25 14.38 30.15
N GLU A 291 11.57 14.41 31.45
CA GLU A 291 11.84 15.65 32.17
C GLU A 291 13.04 16.39 31.54
N PRO A 292 13.04 17.74 31.45
CA PRO A 292 14.16 18.50 30.89
C PRO A 292 15.51 18.22 31.57
N GLU A 293 15.51 17.91 32.87
CA GLU A 293 16.69 17.54 33.64
C GLU A 293 17.27 16.19 33.18
N LEU A 294 16.42 15.20 32.92
CA LEU A 294 16.82 13.89 32.39
C LEU A 294 17.36 14.03 30.96
N VAL A 295 16.70 14.84 30.12
CA VAL A 295 17.17 15.14 28.76
C VAL A 295 18.56 15.77 28.80
N ASN A 296 18.75 16.80 29.63
CA ASN A 296 20.04 17.49 29.80
C ASN A 296 21.15 16.52 30.29
N ALA A 297 20.86 15.70 31.30
CA ALA A 297 21.77 14.68 31.81
C ALA A 297 22.20 13.67 30.71
N LEU A 298 21.27 13.25 29.86
CA LEU A 298 21.53 12.32 28.76
C LEU A 298 22.37 12.93 27.64
N GLN A 299 22.10 14.17 27.24
CA GLN A 299 22.86 14.87 26.20
C GLN A 299 24.28 15.23 26.65
N ASN A 300 24.45 15.65 27.90
CA ASN A 300 25.75 16.07 28.46
C ASN A 300 26.54 14.92 29.12
N HIS A 301 25.95 13.72 29.21
CA HIS A 301 26.49 12.54 29.89
C HIS A 301 26.84 12.75 31.38
N THR A 302 26.06 13.58 32.06
CA THR A 302 26.22 13.93 33.48
C THR A 302 25.32 13.05 34.35
N PHE A 303 25.91 12.16 35.15
CA PHE A 303 25.16 11.19 35.96
C PHE A 303 25.74 11.05 37.38
N ASP A 304 24.91 10.58 38.31
CA ASP A 304 25.32 10.24 39.68
C ASP A 304 26.49 9.24 39.69
N SER A 305 27.47 9.49 40.56
CA SER A 305 28.61 8.59 40.77
C SER A 305 28.21 7.35 41.57
N VAL A 306 28.84 6.22 41.25
CA VAL A 306 28.57 4.93 41.91
C VAL A 306 29.08 4.97 43.35
N LYS A 307 28.16 4.79 44.32
CA LYS A 307 28.44 4.99 45.76
C LYS A 307 28.97 3.74 46.46
N MET A 308 28.47 2.56 46.07
CA MET A 308 28.84 1.23 46.57
C MET A 308 28.87 0.21 45.43
N LEU A 309 29.68 -0.86 45.56
CA LEU A 309 29.71 -2.03 44.67
C LEU A 309 29.21 -3.28 45.40
N GLN A 310 28.68 -4.26 44.66
CA GLN A 310 28.35 -5.57 45.23
C GLN A 310 29.63 -6.37 45.46
N TRP A 311 29.70 -7.09 46.57
CA TRP A 311 30.84 -7.91 46.96
C TRP A 311 30.39 -9.27 47.48
N ARG A 312 31.12 -10.32 47.09
CA ARG A 312 31.03 -11.68 47.63
C ARG A 312 32.46 -12.13 47.94
N ASN A 313 32.65 -12.87 49.03
CA ASN A 313 33.96 -13.41 49.36
C ASN A 313 34.45 -14.35 48.25
N ALA A 314 35.67 -14.14 47.77
CA ALA A 314 36.32 -14.98 46.76
C ALA A 314 37.21 -16.09 47.36
N ARG A 315 37.53 -16.01 48.66
CA ARG A 315 38.35 -16.99 49.40
C ARG A 315 37.44 -17.91 50.20
N LEU A 316 36.83 -18.86 49.51
CA LEU A 316 35.90 -19.82 50.12
C LEU A 316 36.65 -20.91 50.89
N ASP A 317 36.03 -21.42 51.95
CA ASP A 317 36.55 -22.54 52.74
C ASP A 317 35.69 -23.79 52.48
N PHE A 318 36.27 -24.80 51.83
CA PHE A 318 35.57 -26.05 51.51
C PHE A 318 35.72 -27.12 52.58
N ALA A 319 36.43 -26.90 53.70
CA ALA A 319 36.75 -27.93 54.69
C ALA A 319 35.51 -28.66 55.25
N SER A 320 34.35 -27.98 55.28
CA SER A 320 33.04 -28.60 55.48
C SER A 320 31.94 -27.75 54.86
N LEU A 321 30.75 -28.31 54.67
CA LEU A 321 29.56 -27.58 54.20
C LEU A 321 29.23 -26.36 55.08
N GLY A 322 29.42 -26.46 56.39
CA GLY A 322 29.26 -25.34 57.32
C GLY A 322 30.35 -24.27 57.17
N ALA A 323 31.60 -24.66 56.93
CA ALA A 323 32.69 -23.72 56.65
C ALA A 323 32.45 -22.96 55.34
N LEU A 324 31.94 -23.64 54.31
CA LEU A 324 31.56 -23.02 53.04
C LEU A 324 30.47 -21.96 53.27
N GLN A 325 29.38 -22.32 53.97
CA GLN A 325 28.30 -21.40 54.31
C GLN A 325 28.80 -20.18 55.11
N VAL A 326 29.68 -20.38 56.11
CA VAL A 326 30.29 -19.27 56.87
C VAL A 326 31.17 -18.39 55.97
N SER A 327 31.99 -18.98 55.09
CA SER A 327 32.87 -18.23 54.18
C SER A 327 32.09 -17.43 53.12
N LEU A 328 30.93 -17.94 52.66
CA LEU A 328 29.98 -17.22 51.80
C LEU A 328 29.18 -16.14 52.55
N ALA A 329 29.01 -16.29 53.87
CA ALA A 329 28.23 -15.37 54.69
C ALA A 329 28.98 -14.11 55.15
N LEU A 330 30.31 -14.05 54.96
CA LEU A 330 31.15 -12.92 55.34
C LEU A 330 30.67 -11.58 54.74
N THR A 331 30.98 -10.49 55.44
CA THR A 331 30.73 -9.10 55.02
C THR A 331 32.03 -8.43 54.54
N PRO A 332 31.97 -7.45 53.62
CA PRO A 332 33.14 -6.70 53.22
C PRO A 332 33.65 -5.78 54.35
N ASN A 333 34.96 -5.53 54.36
CA ASN A 333 35.64 -4.69 55.37
C ASN A 333 35.79 -3.21 54.96
N HIS A 334 35.10 -2.76 53.90
CA HIS A 334 35.30 -1.42 53.31
C HIS A 334 33.96 -0.76 52.98
N GLU A 335 33.76 0.49 53.39
CA GLU A 335 32.50 1.25 53.28
C GLU A 335 31.89 1.32 51.86
N ALA A 336 32.73 1.37 50.82
CA ALA A 336 32.28 1.41 49.43
C ALA A 336 31.87 0.04 48.86
N LEU A 337 31.79 -1.01 49.68
CA LEU A 337 31.38 -2.36 49.30
C LEU A 337 30.19 -2.80 50.16
N THR A 338 29.15 -3.34 49.54
CA THR A 338 28.05 -4.03 50.23
C THR A 338 28.10 -5.52 49.92
N ARG A 339 27.63 -6.37 50.84
CA ARG A 339 27.43 -7.79 50.54
C ARG A 339 26.37 -7.90 49.45
N ALA A 340 26.67 -8.70 48.41
CA ALA A 340 25.75 -8.96 47.32
C ALA A 340 24.46 -9.65 47.82
N PRO A 341 23.30 -9.41 47.17
CA PRO A 341 22.08 -10.19 47.36
C PRO A 341 22.30 -11.71 47.26
N VAL A 342 21.36 -12.48 47.82
CA VAL A 342 21.40 -13.95 47.79
C VAL A 342 21.08 -14.44 46.38
N ALA A 343 22.12 -14.71 45.60
CA ALA A 343 22.05 -15.24 44.25
C ALA A 343 21.49 -16.67 44.21
N GLU A 344 21.19 -17.15 42.99
CA GLU A 344 20.64 -18.48 42.72
C GLU A 344 21.53 -19.61 43.28
N ASP A 345 22.85 -19.51 43.10
CA ASP A 345 23.81 -20.52 43.56
C ASP A 345 23.80 -20.68 45.10
N LEU A 346 23.65 -19.59 45.86
CA LEU A 346 23.41 -19.63 47.31
C LEU A 346 22.05 -20.23 47.66
N ARG A 347 20.98 -19.90 46.92
CA ARG A 347 19.62 -20.42 47.18
C ARG A 347 19.53 -21.93 46.95
N VAL A 348 20.17 -22.42 45.88
CA VAL A 348 20.31 -23.85 45.60
C VAL A 348 21.11 -24.50 46.73
N LEU A 349 22.28 -23.95 47.09
CA LEU A 349 23.08 -24.49 48.20
C LEU A 349 22.29 -24.51 49.53
N GLU A 350 21.50 -23.48 49.85
CA GLU A 350 20.65 -23.44 51.05
C GLU A 350 19.52 -24.48 51.07
N HIS A 351 19.08 -24.95 49.89
CA HIS A 351 18.08 -26.02 49.76
C HIS A 351 18.75 -27.40 49.80
N VAL A 352 19.71 -27.61 48.91
CA VAL A 352 20.46 -28.86 48.71
C VAL A 352 21.25 -29.25 49.97
N ALA A 353 21.73 -28.28 50.77
CA ALA A 353 22.36 -28.53 52.08
C ALA A 353 21.43 -29.07 53.19
N ARG A 354 20.12 -29.14 52.95
CA ARG A 354 19.13 -29.73 53.88
C ARG A 354 18.79 -31.17 53.55
N ASP A 355 19.09 -31.61 52.32
CA ASP A 355 18.87 -32.97 51.86
C ASP A 355 19.76 -33.97 52.63
N ALA A 356 19.24 -35.17 52.87
CA ALA A 356 19.94 -36.19 53.66
C ALA A 356 21.07 -36.87 52.88
N GLU A 357 20.83 -37.25 51.63
CA GLU A 357 21.80 -37.95 50.78
C GLU A 357 22.97 -37.03 50.43
N VAL A 358 22.68 -35.77 50.08
CA VAL A 358 23.71 -34.74 49.83
C VAL A 358 24.64 -34.62 51.03
N ARG A 359 24.09 -34.58 52.26
CA ARG A 359 24.88 -34.41 53.48
C ARG A 359 25.75 -35.63 53.80
N GLU A 360 25.35 -36.82 53.37
CA GLU A 360 26.14 -38.05 53.49
C GLU A 360 27.30 -38.09 52.47
N PHE A 361 27.08 -37.59 51.25
CA PHE A 361 28.15 -37.49 50.25
C PHE A 361 29.08 -36.27 50.42
N ALA A 362 28.60 -35.16 51.02
CA ALA A 362 29.36 -33.91 51.18
C ALA A 362 30.36 -33.94 52.35
N HIS A 363 31.29 -34.90 52.31
CA HIS A 363 32.33 -35.09 53.33
C HIS A 363 33.73 -34.80 52.78
N GLY A 364 34.44 -33.89 53.44
CA GLY A 364 35.78 -33.44 53.03
C GLY A 364 35.80 -32.42 51.89
N ALA A 365 36.94 -31.75 51.72
CA ALA A 365 37.04 -30.54 50.90
C ALA A 365 36.62 -30.73 49.43
N ALA A 366 37.08 -31.80 48.78
CA ALA A 366 36.77 -32.05 47.36
C ALA A 366 35.27 -32.31 47.10
N ALA A 367 34.56 -32.95 48.04
CA ALA A 367 33.13 -33.22 47.89
C ALA A 367 32.29 -31.95 48.10
N VAL A 368 32.68 -31.08 49.03
CA VAL A 368 32.04 -29.78 49.28
C VAL A 368 32.34 -28.77 48.16
N GLU A 369 33.55 -28.79 47.62
CA GLU A 369 33.92 -28.01 46.42
C GLU A 369 33.12 -28.48 45.20
N ARG A 370 32.98 -29.80 44.98
CA ARG A 370 32.15 -30.37 43.91
C ARG A 370 30.67 -30.02 44.05
N LEU A 371 30.12 -30.06 45.26
CA LEU A 371 28.76 -29.61 45.54
C LEU A 371 28.58 -28.14 45.15
N TRP A 372 29.58 -27.31 45.46
CA TRP A 372 29.56 -25.90 45.08
C TRP A 372 29.70 -25.66 43.57
N GLU A 373 30.43 -26.51 42.83
CA GLU A 373 30.39 -26.51 41.36
C GLU A 373 29.02 -26.90 40.78
N ALA A 374 28.30 -27.81 41.46
CA ALA A 374 26.96 -28.24 41.08
C ALA A 374 25.90 -27.15 41.34
N CYS A 375 25.98 -26.46 42.49
CA CYS A 375 25.10 -25.31 42.79
C CYS A 375 25.30 -24.12 41.83
N GLN A 376 26.40 -24.08 41.06
CA GLN A 376 26.66 -23.05 40.03
C GLN A 376 26.08 -23.38 38.64
N VAL A 377 25.30 -24.47 38.48
CA VAL A 377 24.58 -24.74 37.22
C VAL A 377 23.46 -23.71 37.05
N PRO A 378 23.44 -22.87 35.97
CA PRO A 378 22.45 -21.81 35.84
C PRO A 378 21.07 -22.31 35.43
N ASP A 379 20.03 -21.79 36.10
CA ASP A 379 18.63 -21.98 35.70
C ASP A 379 18.22 -21.05 34.56
N TYR A 380 18.70 -21.36 33.35
CA TYR A 380 18.23 -20.69 32.14
C TYR A 380 16.70 -20.84 31.92
N ARG A 381 16.05 -21.82 32.55
CA ARG A 381 14.61 -22.15 32.41
C ARG A 381 13.71 -21.38 33.36
N LYS A 382 14.25 -20.81 34.46
CA LYS A 382 13.53 -20.09 35.52
C LYS A 382 12.44 -20.93 36.19
N LEU A 383 12.82 -22.12 36.62
CA LEU A 383 12.03 -23.04 37.43
C LEU A 383 11.82 -22.49 38.85
N SER A 384 11.12 -23.26 39.69
CA SER A 384 11.10 -22.98 41.13
C SER A 384 12.47 -23.34 41.74
N PRO A 385 12.93 -22.63 42.81
CA PRO A 385 14.19 -22.96 43.47
C PRO A 385 14.27 -24.39 44.02
N ALA A 386 13.13 -25.06 44.26
CA ALA A 386 13.07 -26.46 44.63
C ALA A 386 13.32 -27.39 43.43
N ALA A 387 12.64 -27.16 42.30
CA ALA A 387 12.82 -27.99 41.10
C ALA A 387 14.23 -27.87 40.48
N HIS A 388 14.87 -26.69 40.60
CA HIS A 388 16.28 -26.55 40.22
C HIS A 388 17.23 -27.21 41.24
N ALA A 389 16.90 -27.17 42.54
CA ALA A 389 17.63 -27.92 43.56
C ALA A 389 17.55 -29.44 43.37
N GLU A 390 16.39 -30.00 42.98
CA GLU A 390 16.20 -31.42 42.65
C GLU A 390 17.12 -31.86 41.49
N LEU A 391 17.25 -31.03 40.44
CA LEU A 391 18.21 -31.24 39.35
C LEU A 391 19.66 -31.26 39.88
N VAL A 392 20.03 -30.28 40.71
CA VAL A 392 21.39 -30.18 41.26
C VAL A 392 21.72 -31.35 42.20
N THR A 393 20.78 -31.79 43.04
CA THR A 393 20.89 -33.02 43.85
C THR A 393 21.11 -34.24 42.95
N THR A 394 20.34 -34.38 41.86
CA THR A 394 20.48 -35.49 40.90
C THR A 394 21.86 -35.52 40.24
N LEU A 395 22.34 -34.36 39.78
CA LEU A 395 23.67 -34.22 39.16
C LEU A 395 24.79 -34.53 40.17
N TYR A 396 24.71 -33.98 41.37
CA TYR A 396 25.69 -34.23 42.44
C TYR A 396 25.71 -35.71 42.86
N GLY A 397 24.54 -36.35 42.98
CA GLY A 397 24.41 -37.77 43.27
C GLY A 397 25.11 -38.65 42.24
N PHE A 398 24.96 -38.37 40.93
CA PHE A 398 25.73 -39.09 39.90
C PHE A 398 27.24 -38.87 40.00
N LEU A 399 27.69 -37.63 40.20
CA LEU A 399 29.11 -37.30 40.31
C LEU A 399 29.76 -37.99 41.53
N MET A 400 29.05 -38.11 42.65
CA MET A 400 29.56 -38.75 43.87
C MET A 400 29.44 -40.29 43.86
N GLN A 401 28.36 -40.85 43.32
CA GLN A 401 28.14 -42.32 43.32
C GLN A 401 28.80 -43.03 42.13
N LYS A 402 28.88 -42.37 40.96
CA LYS A 402 29.30 -42.98 39.68
C LYS A 402 30.53 -42.29 39.07
N GLY A 403 31.04 -41.23 39.71
CA GLY A 403 32.13 -40.39 39.20
C GLY A 403 31.73 -39.47 38.04
N ARG A 404 30.78 -39.89 37.19
CA ARG A 404 30.27 -39.15 36.03
C ARG A 404 28.75 -39.34 35.86
N ILE A 405 28.12 -38.38 35.18
CA ILE A 405 26.71 -38.45 34.76
C ILE A 405 26.58 -39.56 33.71
N PRO A 406 25.58 -40.47 33.80
CA PRO A 406 25.38 -41.53 32.81
C PRO A 406 24.96 -40.96 31.44
N ASP A 407 25.67 -41.31 30.37
CA ASP A 407 25.38 -40.82 29.01
C ASP A 407 23.94 -41.11 28.57
N ALA A 408 23.39 -42.28 28.89
CA ALA A 408 22.01 -42.64 28.57
C ALA A 408 20.96 -41.75 29.27
N TRP A 409 21.27 -41.21 30.46
CA TRP A 409 20.40 -40.23 31.12
C TRP A 409 20.58 -38.86 30.48
N PHE A 410 21.81 -38.45 30.18
CA PHE A 410 22.10 -37.16 29.55
C PHE A 410 21.48 -37.04 28.15
N ALA A 411 21.60 -38.10 27.33
CA ALA A 411 20.94 -38.25 26.03
C ALA A 411 19.44 -37.99 26.14
N ALA A 412 18.75 -38.67 27.07
CA ALA A 412 17.33 -38.50 27.29
C ALA A 412 16.92 -37.09 27.74
N GLN A 413 17.83 -36.28 28.31
CA GLN A 413 17.57 -34.87 28.63
C GLN A 413 17.79 -33.92 27.44
N VAL A 414 18.72 -34.28 26.54
CA VAL A 414 19.00 -33.57 25.28
C VAL A 414 17.88 -33.83 24.26
N ASP A 415 17.43 -35.07 24.11
CA ASP A 415 16.40 -35.47 23.14
C ASP A 415 15.03 -34.82 23.42
N GLN A 416 14.69 -34.56 24.70
CA GLN A 416 13.52 -33.76 25.07
C GLN A 416 13.53 -32.36 24.45
N ALA A 417 14.71 -31.79 24.16
CA ALA A 417 14.87 -30.50 23.51
C ALA A 417 15.08 -30.60 21.98
N ASN A 418 15.28 -31.81 21.42
CA ASN A 418 15.63 -32.05 20.02
C ASN A 418 14.43 -31.94 19.04
N ARG A 419 13.67 -30.85 19.14
CA ARG A 419 12.45 -30.59 18.39
C ARG A 419 12.35 -29.13 17.94
N THR A 420 12.10 -28.91 16.65
CA THR A 420 11.97 -27.59 16.02
C THR A 420 10.52 -27.16 15.74
N ASP A 421 9.54 -28.01 16.06
CA ASP A 421 8.11 -27.69 15.96
C ASP A 421 7.61 -26.77 17.08
N GLY A 422 6.53 -26.03 16.85
CA GLY A 422 5.93 -25.12 17.83
C GLY A 422 6.18 -23.64 17.54
N ASP A 423 5.87 -22.82 18.54
CA ASP A 423 5.94 -21.35 18.47
C ASP A 423 7.24 -20.78 19.06
N ILE A 424 7.34 -19.44 19.03
CA ILE A 424 8.51 -18.67 19.49
C ILE A 424 8.85 -18.95 20.96
N ASP A 425 7.84 -19.11 21.81
CA ASP A 425 8.04 -19.27 23.26
C ASP A 425 8.35 -20.74 23.60
N THR A 426 7.75 -21.71 22.88
CA THR A 426 8.14 -23.14 22.92
C THR A 426 9.60 -23.33 22.51
N LEU A 427 10.02 -22.73 21.40
CA LEU A 427 11.41 -22.79 20.93
C LEU A 427 12.36 -22.10 21.91
N SER A 428 11.99 -20.93 22.44
CA SER A 428 12.77 -20.23 23.47
C SER A 428 12.93 -21.07 24.75
N GLY A 429 11.89 -21.81 25.16
CA GLY A 429 11.94 -22.76 26.28
C GLY A 429 12.88 -23.95 26.04
N ARG A 430 12.89 -24.53 24.83
CA ARG A 430 13.84 -25.59 24.46
C ARG A 430 15.28 -25.08 24.37
N ILE A 431 15.48 -23.85 23.89
CA ILE A 431 16.80 -23.18 23.90
C ILE A 431 17.29 -22.94 25.34
N ALA A 432 16.40 -22.54 26.26
CA ALA A 432 16.73 -22.45 27.68
C ALA A 432 17.13 -23.81 28.27
N GLN A 433 16.39 -24.88 27.96
CA GLN A 433 16.70 -26.24 28.41
C GLN A 433 18.05 -26.74 27.87
N ILE A 434 18.34 -26.58 26.58
CA ILE A 434 19.60 -27.08 26.03
C ILE A 434 20.82 -26.35 26.60
N ARG A 435 20.74 -25.04 26.92
CA ARG A 435 21.85 -24.31 27.53
C ARG A 435 22.30 -24.85 28.88
N THR A 436 21.38 -25.31 29.73
CA THR A 436 21.73 -25.99 30.99
C THR A 436 22.57 -27.24 30.70
N TRP A 437 22.25 -28.00 29.64
CA TRP A 437 23.04 -29.16 29.22
C TRP A 437 24.33 -28.79 28.51
N THR A 438 24.38 -27.71 27.70
CA THR A 438 25.62 -27.18 27.12
C THR A 438 26.60 -26.75 28.21
N PHE A 439 26.11 -26.15 29.30
CA PHE A 439 26.93 -25.80 30.48
C PHE A 439 27.47 -27.04 31.20
N VAL A 440 26.62 -28.07 31.39
CA VAL A 440 27.03 -29.37 31.95
C VAL A 440 28.08 -30.06 31.06
N ALA A 441 27.89 -30.08 29.74
CA ALA A 441 28.85 -30.67 28.79
C ALA A 441 30.18 -29.91 28.75
N ASN A 442 30.18 -28.61 29.05
CA ASN A 442 31.38 -27.80 29.20
C ASN A 442 32.17 -28.09 30.50
N ARG A 443 31.70 -28.94 31.42
CA ARG A 443 32.46 -29.37 32.61
C ARG A 443 33.45 -30.50 32.22
N PRO A 444 34.73 -30.40 32.62
CA PRO A 444 35.80 -31.22 32.03
C PRO A 444 35.76 -32.70 32.41
N ASP A 445 35.09 -33.05 33.51
CA ASP A 445 35.12 -34.39 34.12
C ASP A 445 33.74 -34.95 34.47
N TRP A 446 32.65 -34.27 34.10
CA TRP A 446 31.27 -34.69 34.47
C TRP A 446 30.63 -35.72 33.53
N LEU A 447 31.08 -35.82 32.28
CA LEU A 447 30.57 -36.76 31.25
C LEU A 447 31.69 -37.67 30.75
N TYR A 448 31.37 -38.84 30.19
CA TYR A 448 32.38 -39.78 29.70
C TYR A 448 33.18 -39.20 28.52
N ASP A 449 32.49 -38.64 27.53
CA ASP A 449 33.08 -37.86 26.44
C ASP A 449 32.48 -36.43 26.42
N PRO A 450 33.13 -35.45 27.08
CA PRO A 450 32.66 -34.07 27.08
C PRO A 450 32.73 -33.40 25.71
N GLU A 451 33.64 -33.78 24.81
CA GLU A 451 33.84 -33.12 23.51
C GLU A 451 32.72 -33.52 22.53
N HIS A 452 32.36 -34.80 22.50
CA HIS A 452 31.19 -35.31 21.78
C HIS A 452 29.90 -34.62 22.22
N TRP A 453 29.65 -34.54 23.54
CA TRP A 453 28.45 -33.90 24.07
C TRP A 453 28.42 -32.37 23.90
N GLN A 454 29.58 -31.70 23.93
CA GLN A 454 29.69 -30.28 23.56
C GLN A 454 29.29 -30.04 22.10
N GLY A 455 29.71 -30.91 21.18
CA GLY A 455 29.27 -30.88 19.78
C GLY A 455 27.75 -30.98 19.64
N ILE A 456 27.16 -32.06 20.16
CA ILE A 456 25.71 -32.32 20.07
C ILE A 456 24.89 -31.18 20.69
N THR A 457 25.22 -30.73 21.90
CA THR A 457 24.45 -29.68 22.59
C THR A 457 24.54 -28.32 21.90
N ARG A 458 25.73 -27.96 21.37
CA ARG A 458 25.93 -26.73 20.58
C ARG A 458 25.18 -26.77 19.26
N ASP A 459 25.23 -27.89 18.55
CA ASP A 459 24.63 -28.00 17.22
C ASP A 459 23.11 -28.13 17.30
N LEU A 460 22.57 -28.63 18.43
CA LEU A 460 21.16 -28.47 18.79
C LEU A 460 20.79 -27.04 19.21
N GLU A 461 21.60 -26.30 20.00
CA GLU A 461 21.34 -24.86 20.24
C GLU A 461 21.30 -24.09 18.91
N ASN A 462 22.19 -24.39 17.96
CA ASN A 462 22.19 -23.80 16.61
C ASN A 462 20.88 -24.12 15.86
N LYS A 463 20.51 -25.40 15.73
CA LYS A 463 19.28 -25.88 15.06
C LYS A 463 18.01 -25.23 15.62
N LEU A 464 17.91 -25.11 16.95
CA LEU A 464 16.78 -24.43 17.61
C LEU A 464 16.82 -22.91 17.40
N SER A 465 18.01 -22.30 17.38
CA SER A 465 18.19 -20.86 17.17
C SER A 465 17.79 -20.41 15.77
N ASP A 466 18.04 -21.25 14.77
CA ASP A 466 17.71 -20.97 13.37
C ASP A 466 16.20 -21.12 13.15
N ALA A 467 15.58 -22.20 13.65
CA ALA A 467 14.12 -22.33 13.67
C ALA A 467 13.45 -21.15 14.40
N LEU A 468 14.02 -20.67 15.51
CA LEU A 468 13.51 -19.48 16.21
C LEU A 468 13.67 -18.20 15.38
N HIS A 469 14.78 -18.04 14.64
CA HIS A 469 14.96 -16.91 13.72
C HIS A 469 13.94 -16.96 12.58
N GLU A 470 13.66 -18.13 12.01
CA GLU A 470 12.64 -18.33 10.98
C GLU A 470 11.26 -17.91 11.51
N ARG A 471 10.83 -18.43 12.68
CA ARG A 471 9.54 -18.06 13.30
C ARG A 471 9.41 -16.57 13.62
N LEU A 472 10.48 -15.93 14.10
CA LEU A 472 10.50 -14.48 14.31
C LEU A 472 10.33 -13.72 12.98
N THR A 473 10.99 -14.19 11.92
CA THR A 473 10.92 -13.59 10.58
C THR A 473 9.52 -13.75 9.97
N GLU A 474 8.95 -14.96 9.99
CA GLU A 474 7.58 -15.26 9.54
C GLU A 474 6.53 -14.36 10.24
N ARG A 475 6.72 -14.10 11.54
CA ARG A 475 5.79 -13.33 12.36
C ARG A 475 5.96 -11.82 12.24
N PHE A 476 7.18 -11.31 12.09
CA PHE A 476 7.47 -9.87 12.22
C PHE A 476 8.00 -9.21 10.94
N VAL A 477 8.17 -9.95 9.83
CA VAL A 477 8.63 -9.42 8.54
C VAL A 477 7.75 -9.92 7.41
N ASP A 478 7.09 -9.03 6.68
CA ASP A 478 6.61 -9.37 5.33
C ASP A 478 7.78 -9.32 4.35
N ARG A 479 8.28 -10.52 3.99
CA ARG A 479 9.38 -10.69 3.04
C ARG A 479 9.10 -10.03 1.68
N ARG A 480 7.83 -9.89 1.25
CA ARG A 480 7.48 -9.25 -0.03
C ARG A 480 7.74 -7.74 0.05
N THR A 481 7.10 -7.07 1.00
CA THR A 481 7.27 -5.63 1.23
C THR A 481 8.73 -5.27 1.52
N SER A 482 9.45 -6.07 2.32
CA SER A 482 10.88 -5.87 2.61
C SER A 482 11.77 -5.91 1.36
N VAL A 483 11.61 -6.90 0.48
CA VAL A 483 12.42 -7.02 -0.75
C VAL A 483 12.09 -5.91 -1.74
N LEU A 484 10.81 -5.56 -1.89
CA LEU A 484 10.36 -4.46 -2.75
C LEU A 484 10.91 -3.12 -2.26
N MET A 485 10.81 -2.82 -0.96
CA MET A 485 11.40 -1.64 -0.31
C MET A 485 12.93 -1.58 -0.41
N ARG A 486 13.60 -2.71 -0.63
CA ARG A 486 15.05 -2.76 -0.83
C ARG A 486 15.43 -2.46 -2.29
N ARG A 487 14.81 -3.10 -3.28
CA ARG A 487 15.06 -2.81 -4.72
C ARG A 487 14.76 -1.34 -5.06
N LEU A 488 13.67 -0.80 -4.53
CA LEU A 488 13.27 0.61 -4.70
C LEU A 488 14.26 1.60 -4.03
N ARG A 489 15.17 1.13 -3.16
CA ARG A 489 16.29 1.91 -2.59
C ARG A 489 17.63 1.72 -3.32
N GLU A 490 17.84 0.56 -3.93
CA GLU A 490 19.07 0.23 -4.68
C GLU A 490 19.15 0.97 -6.04
N ASN A 491 18.09 1.70 -6.44
CA ASN A 491 17.94 2.33 -7.76
C ASN A 491 18.10 1.33 -8.93
N SER A 492 17.89 0.03 -8.67
CA SER A 492 17.79 -0.98 -9.71
C SER A 492 16.60 -0.67 -10.61
N VAL A 493 16.78 -0.80 -11.93
CA VAL A 493 15.68 -0.65 -12.89
C VAL A 493 14.59 -1.68 -12.55
N LEU A 494 13.43 -1.19 -12.12
CA LEU A 494 12.26 -2.02 -11.83
C LEU A 494 11.71 -2.55 -13.14
N ASN A 495 11.61 -3.87 -13.30
CA ASN A 495 11.09 -4.48 -14.51
C ASN A 495 9.59 -4.16 -14.61
N THR A 496 9.29 -3.23 -15.52
CA THR A 496 7.95 -2.73 -15.79
C THR A 496 7.51 -3.22 -17.15
N GLU A 497 6.57 -4.14 -17.17
CA GLU A 497 6.02 -4.75 -18.38
C GLU A 497 4.60 -4.23 -18.60
N ILE A 498 4.26 -3.92 -19.85
CA ILE A 498 2.88 -3.56 -20.21
C ILE A 498 2.31 -4.72 -21.03
N GLY A 499 1.33 -5.41 -20.46
CA GLY A 499 0.65 -6.54 -21.08
C GLY A 499 -0.10 -6.13 -22.36
N LYS A 500 -0.32 -7.11 -23.25
CA LYS A 500 -1.02 -6.89 -24.53
C LYS A 500 -2.47 -6.39 -24.38
N THR A 501 -3.03 -6.51 -23.18
CA THR A 501 -4.35 -6.05 -22.72
C THR A 501 -4.32 -4.63 -22.10
N GLY A 502 -3.17 -3.98 -22.06
CA GLY A 502 -2.96 -2.66 -21.43
C GLY A 502 -2.68 -2.71 -19.93
N GLU A 503 -2.62 -3.89 -19.31
CA GLU A 503 -2.25 -4.08 -17.90
C GLU A 503 -0.80 -3.63 -17.66
N VAL A 504 -0.59 -2.83 -16.60
CA VAL A 504 0.72 -2.26 -16.26
C VAL A 504 1.27 -3.01 -15.05
N ILE A 505 2.28 -3.83 -15.29
CA ILE A 505 2.87 -4.76 -14.34
C ILE A 505 4.25 -4.23 -13.91
N VAL A 506 4.52 -4.15 -12.61
CA VAL A 506 5.86 -3.85 -12.07
C VAL A 506 6.28 -5.00 -11.17
N GLU A 507 7.42 -5.63 -11.46
CA GLU A 507 7.96 -6.75 -10.67
C GLU A 507 6.90 -7.84 -10.40
N GLY A 508 6.07 -8.15 -11.41
CA GLY A 508 4.98 -9.13 -11.34
C GLY A 508 3.65 -8.66 -10.72
N HIS A 509 3.52 -7.40 -10.31
CA HIS A 509 2.32 -6.85 -9.66
C HIS A 509 1.58 -5.87 -10.60
N VAL A 510 0.27 -6.07 -10.80
CA VAL A 510 -0.58 -5.19 -11.63
C VAL A 510 -0.90 -3.91 -10.85
N ILE A 511 -0.41 -2.75 -11.31
CA ILE A 511 -0.69 -1.43 -10.69
C ILE A 511 -1.96 -0.81 -11.27
N GLY A 512 -2.37 -1.22 -12.47
CA GLY A 512 -3.54 -0.68 -13.16
C GLY A 512 -3.55 -1.00 -14.65
N ARG A 513 -4.39 -0.31 -15.42
CA ARG A 513 -4.53 -0.47 -16.87
C ARG A 513 -4.40 0.86 -17.62
N LEU A 514 -3.75 0.84 -18.78
CA LEU A 514 -3.55 2.00 -19.66
C LEU A 514 -4.51 1.91 -20.87
N ASP A 515 -5.67 2.55 -20.73
CA ASP A 515 -6.73 2.60 -21.73
C ASP A 515 -6.49 3.82 -22.63
N GLY A 516 -6.05 3.59 -23.87
CA GLY A 516 -5.65 4.65 -24.80
C GLY A 516 -4.50 5.50 -24.24
N PHE A 517 -4.85 6.70 -23.76
CA PHE A 517 -3.95 7.69 -23.12
C PHE A 517 -4.31 8.01 -21.66
N THR A 518 -5.16 7.21 -21.01
CA THR A 518 -5.56 7.37 -19.61
C THR A 518 -5.19 6.15 -18.79
N PHE A 519 -4.55 6.37 -17.64
CA PHE A 519 -4.14 5.30 -16.74
C PHE A 519 -5.13 5.15 -15.58
N ALA A 520 -5.87 4.05 -15.56
CA ALA A 520 -6.73 3.65 -14.46
C ALA A 520 -5.92 2.81 -13.44
N PRO A 521 -5.55 3.34 -12.26
CA PRO A 521 -4.91 2.53 -11.22
C PRO A 521 -5.91 1.51 -10.64
N ASP A 522 -5.41 0.33 -10.26
CA ASP A 522 -6.20 -0.61 -9.46
C ASP A 522 -6.39 -0.06 -8.03
N ALA A 523 -7.57 -0.30 -7.47
CA ALA A 523 -7.96 0.15 -6.13
C ALA A 523 -7.53 -0.82 -5.02
N ALA A 524 -7.01 -2.01 -5.35
CA ALA A 524 -6.67 -3.05 -4.38
C ALA A 524 -5.55 -2.65 -3.38
N GLU A 525 -4.54 -1.88 -3.80
CA GLU A 525 -3.37 -1.55 -2.98
C GLU A 525 -3.45 -0.14 -2.34
N ALA A 526 -4.34 0.04 -1.37
CA ALA A 526 -4.47 1.31 -0.61
C ALA A 526 -3.34 1.54 0.44
N GLY A 527 -2.10 1.17 0.14
CA GLY A 527 -0.94 1.26 1.03
C GLY A 527 -0.15 2.58 0.92
N SER A 528 0.86 2.75 1.78
CA SER A 528 1.90 3.79 1.63
C SER A 528 2.68 3.62 0.33
N ASP A 529 2.86 2.36 -0.08
CA ASP A 529 3.87 1.93 -1.03
C ASP A 529 3.37 2.09 -2.47
N ALA A 530 2.06 2.12 -2.66
CA ALA A 530 1.39 2.47 -3.91
C ALA A 530 1.85 3.83 -4.46
N LYS A 531 2.24 4.79 -3.63
CA LYS A 531 2.82 6.07 -4.11
C LYS A 531 4.21 5.92 -4.71
N ALA A 532 5.03 5.01 -4.17
CA ALA A 532 6.35 4.72 -4.71
C ALA A 532 6.25 3.92 -6.02
N LEU A 533 5.35 2.93 -6.05
CA LEU A 533 5.05 2.14 -7.24
C LEU A 533 4.43 2.98 -8.37
N GLN A 534 3.50 3.90 -8.04
CA GLN A 534 2.98 4.88 -9.01
C GLN A 534 4.07 5.82 -9.54
N ALA A 535 5.01 6.28 -8.71
CA ALA A 535 6.12 7.12 -9.15
C ALA A 535 7.10 6.39 -10.07
N ALA A 536 7.34 5.10 -9.84
CA ALA A 536 8.11 4.25 -10.76
C ALA A 536 7.37 4.07 -12.10
N ALA A 537 6.09 3.69 -12.06
CA ALA A 537 5.26 3.49 -13.24
C ALA A 537 5.16 4.76 -14.11
N GLN A 538 5.10 5.95 -13.51
CA GLN A 538 5.02 7.23 -14.22
C GLN A 538 6.15 7.44 -15.25
N GLN A 539 7.39 7.02 -14.95
CA GLN A 539 8.52 7.22 -15.87
C GLN A 539 8.43 6.30 -17.11
N VAL A 540 7.89 5.10 -16.95
CA VAL A 540 7.72 4.13 -18.05
C VAL A 540 6.48 4.47 -18.89
N LEU A 541 5.38 4.85 -18.22
CA LEU A 541 4.12 5.20 -18.88
C LEU A 541 4.25 6.44 -19.79
N ALA A 542 5.15 7.37 -19.51
CA ALA A 542 5.43 8.49 -20.41
C ALA A 542 5.92 7.99 -21.80
N ARG A 543 6.91 7.09 -21.81
CA ARG A 543 7.50 6.55 -23.06
C ARG A 543 6.51 5.74 -23.88
N GLU A 544 5.65 4.94 -23.23
CA GLU A 544 4.59 4.21 -23.93
C GLU A 544 3.49 5.15 -24.46
N ILE A 545 3.15 6.23 -23.75
CA ILE A 545 2.18 7.24 -24.22
C ILE A 545 2.69 7.95 -25.48
N ASP A 546 3.96 8.34 -25.53
CA ASP A 546 4.57 8.90 -26.76
C ASP A 546 4.59 7.87 -27.89
N THR A 547 5.00 6.63 -27.61
CA THR A 547 5.00 5.52 -28.59
C THR A 547 3.59 5.23 -29.14
N ARG A 548 2.54 5.34 -28.31
CA ARG A 548 1.13 5.23 -28.74
C ARG A 548 0.68 6.46 -29.56
N ALA A 549 1.14 7.65 -29.21
CA ALA A 549 0.81 8.88 -29.93
C ALA A 549 1.38 8.87 -31.37
N GLU A 550 2.61 8.41 -31.55
CA GLU A 550 3.22 8.19 -32.87
C GLU A 550 2.44 7.15 -33.69
N LYS A 551 2.15 5.98 -33.10
CA LYS A 551 1.37 4.91 -33.75
C LYS A 551 -0.02 5.39 -34.19
N LEU A 552 -0.73 6.16 -33.35
CA LEU A 552 -2.02 6.75 -33.69
C LEU A 552 -1.86 7.80 -34.81
N GLY A 553 -0.87 8.68 -34.70
CA GLY A 553 -0.55 9.68 -35.72
C GLY A 553 -0.33 9.08 -37.13
N ALA A 554 0.29 7.90 -37.20
CA ALA A 554 0.52 7.14 -38.44
C ALA A 554 -0.60 6.15 -38.82
N ALA A 555 -1.63 5.97 -37.99
CA ALA A 555 -2.65 4.95 -38.20
C ALA A 555 -3.52 5.23 -39.45
N PRO A 556 -3.93 4.21 -40.23
CA PRO A 556 -4.86 4.37 -41.36
C PRO A 556 -6.31 4.60 -40.89
N ASP A 557 -7.14 5.18 -41.76
CA ASP A 557 -8.52 5.60 -41.45
C ASP A 557 -9.43 4.46 -40.95
N GLU A 558 -9.11 3.21 -41.28
CA GLU A 558 -9.89 2.01 -40.94
C GLU A 558 -9.74 1.57 -39.47
N GLN A 559 -8.69 2.02 -38.77
CA GLN A 559 -8.47 1.70 -37.36
C GLN A 559 -9.30 2.57 -36.39
N PHE A 560 -10.01 3.57 -36.91
CA PHE A 560 -10.81 4.52 -36.15
C PHE A 560 -12.31 4.26 -36.31
N VAL A 561 -13.04 4.24 -35.21
CA VAL A 561 -14.49 4.03 -35.18
C VAL A 561 -15.14 5.09 -34.30
N LEU A 562 -16.17 5.76 -34.83
CA LEU A 562 -17.03 6.70 -34.09
C LEU A 562 -18.27 5.96 -33.57
N THR A 563 -18.45 5.89 -32.25
CA THR A 563 -19.59 5.24 -31.60
C THR A 563 -20.77 6.20 -31.42
N SER A 564 -21.98 5.63 -31.20
CA SER A 564 -23.25 6.38 -31.14
C SER A 564 -23.38 7.36 -29.97
N ASP A 565 -22.46 7.29 -29.01
CA ASP A 565 -22.34 8.22 -27.88
C ASP A 565 -21.41 9.42 -28.16
N GLY A 566 -20.82 9.52 -29.36
CA GLY A 566 -19.91 10.59 -29.76
C GLY A 566 -18.42 10.31 -29.49
N THR A 567 -18.07 9.13 -29.02
CA THR A 567 -16.67 8.75 -28.72
C THR A 567 -15.96 8.18 -29.95
N ILE A 568 -14.73 8.63 -30.20
CA ILE A 568 -13.83 8.04 -31.20
C ILE A 568 -12.94 7.01 -30.51
N ARG A 569 -12.93 5.79 -31.07
CA ARG A 569 -12.08 4.68 -30.65
C ARG A 569 -11.02 4.37 -31.69
N TRP A 570 -9.80 4.08 -31.23
CA TRP A 570 -8.69 3.60 -32.06
C TRP A 570 -8.31 2.19 -31.60
N THR A 571 -8.38 1.20 -32.48
CA THR A 571 -8.14 -0.24 -32.17
C THR A 571 -8.97 -0.84 -31.00
N GLY A 572 -9.99 -0.11 -30.52
CA GLY A 572 -10.86 -0.47 -29.40
C GLY A 572 -10.88 0.58 -28.29
N ASP A 573 -9.74 1.20 -28.01
CA ASP A 573 -9.54 2.18 -26.93
C ASP A 573 -10.16 3.54 -27.25
N ALA A 574 -10.77 4.20 -26.26
CA ALA A 574 -11.36 5.53 -26.41
C ALA A 574 -10.27 6.62 -26.37
N VAL A 575 -10.09 7.36 -27.47
CA VAL A 575 -9.00 8.33 -27.64
C VAL A 575 -9.46 9.78 -27.76
N ALA A 576 -10.71 10.01 -28.17
CA ALA A 576 -11.31 11.35 -28.20
C ALA A 576 -12.83 11.28 -28.10
N LYS A 577 -13.47 12.42 -27.83
CA LYS A 577 -14.92 12.61 -27.95
C LYS A 577 -15.23 13.84 -28.81
N LEU A 578 -16.32 13.78 -29.57
CA LEU A 578 -16.92 14.94 -30.19
C LEU A 578 -17.39 15.96 -29.14
N VAL A 579 -17.41 17.22 -29.56
CA VAL A 579 -17.92 18.35 -28.78
C VAL A 579 -18.64 19.31 -29.73
N ALA A 580 -19.73 19.91 -29.22
CA ALA A 580 -20.50 20.96 -29.88
C ALA A 580 -19.63 22.04 -30.56
N ALA A 581 -20.06 22.46 -31.75
CA ALA A 581 -19.51 23.58 -32.48
C ALA A 581 -20.62 24.43 -33.11
N ASP A 582 -20.26 25.65 -33.50
CA ASP A 582 -21.19 26.63 -34.08
C ASP A 582 -21.78 26.16 -35.41
N ASP A 583 -20.98 25.46 -36.24
CA ASP A 583 -21.42 24.72 -37.42
C ASP A 583 -21.50 23.21 -37.11
N ALA A 584 -22.63 22.59 -37.47
CA ALA A 584 -22.86 21.16 -37.27
C ALA A 584 -22.05 20.27 -38.24
N LEU A 585 -21.57 20.81 -39.37
CA LEU A 585 -20.69 20.08 -40.30
C LEU A 585 -19.20 20.16 -39.92
N HIS A 586 -18.84 21.04 -38.98
CA HIS A 586 -17.47 21.22 -38.49
C HIS A 586 -17.42 21.12 -36.95
N PRO A 587 -17.75 19.94 -36.37
CA PRO A 587 -17.66 19.70 -34.92
C PRO A 587 -16.22 19.85 -34.39
N ARG A 588 -16.08 20.02 -33.07
CA ARG A 588 -14.77 20.03 -32.39
C ARG A 588 -14.47 18.67 -31.77
N LEU A 589 -13.19 18.37 -31.57
CA LEU A 589 -12.73 17.21 -30.82
C LEU A 589 -12.12 17.59 -29.47
N ARG A 590 -12.32 16.72 -28.48
CA ARG A 590 -11.61 16.70 -27.21
C ARG A 590 -10.93 15.35 -27.06
N ILE A 591 -9.60 15.34 -27.06
CA ILE A 591 -8.79 14.15 -26.75
C ILE A 591 -9.12 13.66 -25.32
N ILE A 592 -9.23 12.34 -25.16
CA ILE A 592 -9.34 11.65 -23.88
C ILE A 592 -7.90 11.24 -23.50
N SER A 593 -7.31 11.98 -22.56
CA SER A 593 -5.97 11.71 -22.03
C SER A 593 -5.82 12.25 -20.62
N ASP A 594 -4.88 11.68 -19.87
CA ASP A 594 -4.38 12.28 -18.64
C ASP A 594 -3.54 13.54 -18.94
N GLU A 595 -3.03 14.21 -17.89
CA GLU A 595 -2.07 15.34 -17.97
C GLU A 595 -0.72 14.97 -18.64
N ARG A 596 -0.53 13.70 -19.01
CA ARG A 596 0.74 13.13 -19.51
C ARG A 596 0.92 13.37 -21.01
N LEU A 597 -0.16 13.39 -21.80
CA LEU A 597 -0.09 13.63 -23.25
C LEU A 597 0.02 15.15 -23.53
N THR A 598 1.26 15.59 -23.76
CA THR A 598 1.64 17.01 -23.88
C THR A 598 2.50 17.26 -25.12
N GLY A 599 2.76 18.53 -25.44
CA GLY A 599 3.67 18.93 -26.52
C GLY A 599 3.32 18.36 -27.91
N ALA A 600 4.35 18.08 -28.71
CA ALA A 600 4.21 17.61 -30.08
C ALA A 600 3.41 16.30 -30.22
N SER A 601 3.56 15.37 -29.28
CA SER A 601 2.81 14.10 -29.25
C SER A 601 1.30 14.33 -29.22
N ARG A 602 0.84 15.35 -28.47
CA ARG A 602 -0.57 15.77 -28.41
C ARG A 602 -1.02 16.43 -29.72
N GLU A 603 -0.20 17.29 -30.31
CA GLU A 603 -0.51 18.00 -31.55
C GLU A 603 -0.60 17.06 -32.77
N ALA A 604 0.25 16.04 -32.82
CA ALA A 604 0.19 14.98 -33.83
C ALA A 604 -1.12 14.18 -33.74
N VAL A 605 -1.50 13.74 -32.54
CA VAL A 605 -2.78 13.03 -32.29
C VAL A 605 -3.98 13.91 -32.65
N GLN A 606 -3.99 15.19 -32.24
CA GLN A 606 -5.06 16.14 -32.58
C GLN A 606 -5.20 16.28 -34.10
N THR A 607 -4.10 16.58 -34.80
CA THR A 607 -4.07 16.79 -36.26
C THR A 607 -4.56 15.56 -37.02
N ARG A 608 -4.16 14.35 -36.59
CA ARG A 608 -4.57 13.10 -37.23
C ARG A 608 -6.06 12.82 -37.07
N LEU A 609 -6.61 13.07 -35.87
CA LEU A 609 -8.02 12.84 -35.55
C LEU A 609 -8.93 13.88 -36.24
N ASP A 610 -8.53 15.15 -36.30
CA ASP A 610 -9.27 16.20 -37.03
C ASP A 610 -9.31 15.88 -38.54
N LEU A 611 -8.19 15.42 -39.11
CA LEU A 611 -8.12 14.98 -40.51
C LEU A 611 -9.02 13.76 -40.77
N TRP A 612 -9.01 12.77 -39.88
CA TRP A 612 -9.90 11.60 -39.98
C TRP A 612 -11.37 12.02 -39.93
N LEU A 613 -11.74 12.82 -38.93
CA LEU A 613 -13.12 13.23 -38.70
C LEU A 613 -13.67 14.03 -39.87
N LYS A 614 -12.89 15.00 -40.40
CA LYS A 614 -13.26 15.73 -41.60
C LYS A 614 -13.51 14.78 -42.77
N THR A 615 -12.58 13.86 -43.03
CA THR A 615 -12.67 12.89 -44.14
C THR A 615 -13.88 11.97 -43.98
N HIS A 616 -14.18 11.53 -42.76
CA HIS A 616 -15.36 10.72 -42.43
C HIS A 616 -16.68 11.48 -42.66
N ILE A 617 -16.75 12.75 -42.25
CA ILE A 617 -17.93 13.61 -42.44
C ILE A 617 -18.13 13.93 -43.93
N GLU A 618 -17.08 14.33 -44.66
CA GLU A 618 -17.16 14.57 -46.11
C GLU A 618 -17.56 13.29 -46.88
N LYS A 619 -17.07 12.11 -46.47
CA LYS A 619 -17.41 10.81 -47.07
C LYS A 619 -18.88 10.40 -46.88
N LEU A 620 -19.52 10.76 -45.77
CA LEU A 620 -20.91 10.38 -45.47
C LEU A 620 -21.96 11.48 -45.75
N LEU A 621 -21.57 12.75 -45.70
CA LEU A 621 -22.45 13.91 -45.88
C LEU A 621 -22.06 14.81 -47.06
N GLY A 622 -21.13 14.37 -47.93
CA GLY A 622 -20.61 15.10 -49.11
C GLY A 622 -21.62 15.97 -49.89
N PRO A 623 -22.81 15.47 -50.26
CA PRO A 623 -23.85 16.26 -50.92
C PRO A 623 -24.28 17.55 -50.20
N LEU A 624 -24.10 17.66 -48.88
CA LEU A 624 -24.31 18.90 -48.12
C LEU A 624 -23.17 19.91 -48.33
N PHE A 625 -21.93 19.43 -48.50
CA PHE A 625 -20.77 20.27 -48.80
C PHE A 625 -20.77 20.73 -50.27
N GLU A 626 -21.23 19.89 -51.19
CA GLU A 626 -21.46 20.28 -52.59
C GLU A 626 -22.54 21.38 -52.67
N LEU A 627 -23.69 21.17 -51.99
CA LEU A 627 -24.78 22.14 -51.96
C LEU A 627 -24.38 23.45 -51.25
N SER A 628 -23.57 23.41 -50.19
CA SER A 628 -23.11 24.62 -49.51
C SER A 628 -22.11 25.42 -50.35
N LYS A 629 -21.26 24.75 -51.14
CA LYS A 629 -20.29 25.36 -52.07
C LYS A 629 -20.90 25.80 -53.42
N ALA A 630 -22.17 25.49 -53.69
CA ALA A 630 -22.83 25.79 -54.96
C ALA A 630 -23.10 27.31 -55.19
N GLU A 631 -22.32 27.94 -56.08
CA GLU A 631 -22.47 29.35 -56.48
C GLU A 631 -23.51 29.58 -57.60
N ASP A 632 -23.86 28.53 -58.35
CA ASP A 632 -24.90 28.57 -59.41
C ASP A 632 -26.34 28.59 -58.84
N ILE A 633 -26.49 28.44 -57.53
CA ILE A 633 -27.76 28.53 -56.81
C ILE A 633 -27.88 29.92 -56.17
N GLN A 634 -28.87 30.71 -56.60
CA GLN A 634 -29.07 32.10 -56.16
C GLN A 634 -30.49 32.35 -55.62
N GLY A 635 -30.71 33.52 -55.00
CA GLY A 635 -32.02 33.96 -54.51
C GLY A 635 -32.70 32.98 -53.55
N ILE A 636 -34.00 32.75 -53.75
CA ILE A 636 -34.83 31.85 -52.91
C ILE A 636 -34.24 30.42 -52.89
N ALA A 637 -33.66 29.96 -53.99
CA ALA A 637 -33.04 28.64 -54.08
C ALA A 637 -31.84 28.51 -53.13
N ARG A 638 -31.05 29.58 -52.96
CA ARG A 638 -29.90 29.60 -52.03
C ARG A 638 -30.36 29.61 -50.57
N GLY A 639 -31.47 30.29 -50.28
CA GLY A 639 -32.13 30.24 -48.96
C GLY A 639 -32.62 28.83 -48.60
N ILE A 640 -33.27 28.14 -49.54
CA ILE A 640 -33.72 26.75 -49.35
C ILE A 640 -32.51 25.80 -49.24
N ALA A 641 -31.45 26.03 -50.02
CA ALA A 641 -30.20 25.26 -49.92
C ALA A 641 -29.57 25.39 -48.53
N PHE A 642 -29.45 26.61 -48.00
CA PHE A 642 -28.94 26.88 -46.65
C PHE A 642 -29.78 26.17 -45.57
N GLN A 643 -31.10 26.33 -45.59
CA GLN A 643 -32.00 25.65 -44.63
C GLN A 643 -31.95 24.12 -44.74
N LEU A 644 -31.70 23.56 -45.93
CA LEU A 644 -31.56 22.12 -46.13
C LEU A 644 -30.23 21.58 -45.59
N VAL A 645 -29.15 22.37 -45.67
CA VAL A 645 -27.86 22.07 -45.03
C VAL A 645 -27.98 22.18 -43.50
N GLU A 646 -28.60 23.24 -42.98
CA GLU A 646 -28.88 23.41 -41.54
C GLU A 646 -29.77 22.29 -40.97
N ALA A 647 -30.73 21.81 -41.76
CA ALA A 647 -31.56 20.64 -41.44
C ALA A 647 -30.88 19.28 -41.71
N LEU A 648 -29.56 19.26 -41.96
CA LEU A 648 -28.74 18.08 -42.22
C LEU A 648 -29.33 17.13 -43.29
N GLY A 649 -29.91 17.71 -44.34
CA GLY A 649 -30.41 17.02 -45.52
C GLY A 649 -31.88 16.56 -45.49
N VAL A 650 -32.66 16.90 -44.44
CA VAL A 650 -34.10 16.57 -44.34
C VAL A 650 -34.91 17.76 -43.81
N LEU A 651 -35.57 18.48 -44.72
CA LEU A 651 -36.37 19.67 -44.42
C LEU A 651 -37.88 19.39 -44.61
N GLU A 652 -38.71 19.73 -43.62
CA GLU A 652 -40.17 19.62 -43.76
C GLU A 652 -40.70 20.71 -44.71
N ARG A 653 -41.41 20.31 -45.77
CA ARG A 653 -41.95 21.23 -46.78
C ARG A 653 -42.98 22.21 -46.20
N SER A 654 -43.61 21.87 -45.07
CA SER A 654 -44.51 22.75 -44.32
C SER A 654 -43.80 23.91 -43.59
N LYS A 655 -42.49 23.80 -43.29
CA LYS A 655 -41.72 24.88 -42.66
C LYS A 655 -41.35 26.00 -43.66
N ILE A 656 -41.36 25.71 -44.97
CA ILE A 656 -40.97 26.61 -46.08
C ILE A 656 -42.08 26.74 -47.15
N ALA A 657 -43.34 26.80 -46.70
CA ALA A 657 -44.49 26.74 -47.60
C ALA A 657 -44.63 27.98 -48.52
N THR A 658 -44.10 29.13 -48.10
CA THR A 658 -44.12 30.39 -48.87
C THR A 658 -43.03 30.36 -49.95
N GLU A 659 -41.80 30.08 -49.55
CA GLU A 659 -40.63 29.95 -50.42
C GLU A 659 -40.85 28.88 -51.49
N MET A 660 -41.48 27.76 -51.13
CA MET A 660 -41.83 26.68 -52.07
C MET A 660 -42.97 27.04 -53.03
N LYS A 661 -43.81 28.04 -52.71
CA LYS A 661 -44.81 28.58 -53.64
C LYS A 661 -44.14 29.46 -54.69
N ASP A 662 -43.21 30.31 -54.26
CA ASP A 662 -42.62 31.36 -55.08
C ASP A 662 -41.34 30.90 -55.82
N LEU A 663 -40.76 29.74 -55.46
CA LEU A 663 -39.64 29.11 -56.18
C LEU A 663 -40.05 28.63 -57.58
N ASP A 664 -39.40 29.14 -58.62
CA ASP A 664 -39.64 28.82 -60.03
C ASP A 664 -39.08 27.45 -60.48
N GLN A 665 -39.44 27.01 -61.69
CA GLN A 665 -39.05 25.70 -62.21
C GLN A 665 -37.55 25.57 -62.56
N PRO A 666 -36.89 26.57 -63.19
CA PRO A 666 -35.42 26.62 -63.29
C PRO A 666 -34.71 26.45 -61.93
N SER A 667 -35.09 27.20 -60.90
CA SER A 667 -34.49 27.03 -59.55
C SER A 667 -34.70 25.63 -58.96
N ARG A 668 -35.88 25.02 -59.20
CA ARG A 668 -36.13 23.61 -58.82
C ARG A 668 -35.28 22.63 -59.63
N ALA A 669 -34.89 22.94 -60.86
CA ALA A 669 -33.99 22.11 -61.65
C ALA A 669 -32.54 22.24 -61.14
N ALA A 670 -32.09 23.43 -60.79
CA ALA A 670 -30.78 23.65 -60.16
C ALA A 670 -30.63 22.86 -58.84
N LEU A 671 -31.63 22.90 -57.94
CA LEU A 671 -31.60 22.10 -56.71
C LEU A 671 -31.61 20.57 -56.99
N ARG A 672 -32.33 20.10 -58.02
CA ARG A 672 -32.32 18.68 -58.42
C ARG A 672 -30.98 18.21 -58.99
N LYS A 673 -30.21 19.09 -59.64
CA LYS A 673 -28.84 18.81 -60.16
C LYS A 673 -27.92 18.35 -59.02
N TYR A 674 -28.06 18.95 -57.82
CA TYR A 674 -27.36 18.55 -56.59
C TYR A 674 -28.07 17.42 -55.81
N GLY A 675 -28.93 16.62 -56.47
CA GLY A 675 -29.56 15.44 -55.86
C GLY A 675 -30.72 15.69 -54.89
N VAL A 676 -31.21 16.93 -54.76
CA VAL A 676 -32.33 17.26 -53.87
C VAL A 676 -33.66 16.78 -54.46
N ARG A 677 -34.40 15.94 -53.72
CA ARG A 677 -35.74 15.46 -54.08
C ARG A 677 -36.82 16.27 -53.37
N PHE A 678 -37.79 16.74 -54.16
CA PHE A 678 -38.97 17.47 -53.70
C PHE A 678 -40.15 16.49 -53.53
N GLY A 679 -40.50 16.16 -52.29
CA GLY A 679 -41.65 15.33 -51.95
C GLY A 679 -42.96 16.10 -51.77
N ALA A 680 -44.01 15.38 -51.40
CA ALA A 680 -45.25 15.94 -50.88
C ALA A 680 -45.08 16.54 -49.48
N TYR A 681 -44.32 15.88 -48.60
CA TYR A 681 -44.14 16.30 -47.20
C TYR A 681 -42.76 16.86 -46.87
N HIS A 682 -41.69 16.38 -47.52
CA HIS A 682 -40.30 16.80 -47.25
C HIS A 682 -39.54 17.21 -48.51
N ILE A 683 -38.51 18.03 -48.33
CA ILE A 683 -37.40 18.23 -49.28
C ILE A 683 -36.17 17.56 -48.66
N TYR A 684 -35.54 16.64 -49.37
CA TYR A 684 -34.48 15.79 -48.81
C TYR A 684 -33.52 15.25 -49.87
N PHE A 685 -32.36 14.78 -49.43
CA PHE A 685 -31.42 14.02 -50.27
C PHE A 685 -31.69 12.51 -50.14
N PRO A 686 -32.10 11.79 -51.20
CA PRO A 686 -32.32 10.34 -51.13
C PRO A 686 -31.06 9.56 -50.77
N GLN A 687 -29.89 10.02 -51.24
CA GLN A 687 -28.60 9.38 -50.96
C GLN A 687 -28.23 9.42 -49.47
N LEU A 688 -28.62 10.49 -48.75
CA LEU A 688 -28.28 10.68 -47.34
C LEU A 688 -29.19 9.90 -46.38
N LEU A 689 -30.28 9.28 -46.85
CA LEU A 689 -31.15 8.42 -46.04
C LEU A 689 -30.54 7.04 -45.71
N LYS A 690 -29.31 6.74 -46.18
CA LYS A 690 -28.56 5.55 -45.78
C LYS A 690 -28.26 5.58 -44.27
N PRO A 691 -28.32 4.44 -43.54
CA PRO A 691 -28.13 4.40 -42.08
C PRO A 691 -26.91 5.17 -41.56
N ALA A 692 -25.71 4.92 -42.09
CA ALA A 692 -24.49 5.60 -41.61
C ALA A 692 -24.57 7.14 -41.70
N ALA A 693 -25.09 7.67 -42.80
CA ALA A 693 -25.26 9.11 -43.00
C ALA A 693 -26.37 9.71 -42.12
N ARG A 694 -27.36 8.93 -41.70
CA ARG A 694 -28.40 9.35 -40.75
C ARG A 694 -27.95 9.26 -39.29
N SER A 695 -27.23 8.21 -38.91
CA SER A 695 -26.62 8.11 -37.59
C SER A 695 -25.65 9.28 -37.36
N LEU A 696 -24.71 9.52 -38.28
CA LEU A 696 -23.78 10.66 -38.19
C LEU A 696 -24.52 12.01 -38.13
N ALA A 697 -25.48 12.26 -39.03
CA ALA A 697 -26.26 13.50 -38.98
C ALA A 697 -26.98 13.69 -37.64
N SER A 698 -27.57 12.62 -37.09
CA SER A 698 -28.26 12.68 -35.80
C SER A 698 -27.33 12.91 -34.62
N LEU A 699 -26.09 12.39 -34.70
CA LEU A 699 -25.04 12.60 -33.71
C LEU A 699 -24.55 14.06 -33.70
N LEU A 700 -24.27 14.62 -34.89
CA LEU A 700 -23.87 16.02 -35.06
C LEU A 700 -24.96 17.01 -34.63
N TRP A 701 -26.24 16.66 -34.88
CA TRP A 701 -27.38 17.41 -34.36
C TRP A 701 -27.48 17.30 -32.83
N ALA A 702 -27.26 16.12 -32.24
CA ALA A 702 -27.38 15.90 -30.81
C ALA A 702 -26.27 16.60 -30.01
N GLU A 703 -25.01 16.54 -30.46
CA GLU A 703 -23.90 17.29 -29.84
C GLU A 703 -24.17 18.81 -29.86
N LYS A 704 -24.80 19.33 -30.92
CA LYS A 704 -25.24 20.75 -30.99
C LYS A 704 -26.47 21.07 -30.12
N GLN A 705 -27.13 20.08 -29.52
CA GLN A 705 -28.34 20.23 -28.71
C GLN A 705 -28.08 19.75 -27.27
N SER A 706 -27.71 20.67 -26.37
CA SER A 706 -27.23 20.39 -25.00
C SER A 706 -28.22 19.69 -24.03
N ASN A 707 -29.32 19.11 -24.52
CA ASN A 707 -30.35 18.43 -23.75
C ASN A 707 -31.00 17.28 -24.56
N VAL A 708 -30.17 16.42 -25.18
CA VAL A 708 -30.61 15.19 -25.87
C VAL A 708 -30.16 13.97 -25.06
N ASP A 709 -31.09 13.04 -24.82
CA ASP A 709 -30.76 11.73 -24.25
C ASP A 709 -30.04 10.88 -25.31
N MET A 710 -28.73 10.69 -25.12
CA MET A 710 -27.87 9.90 -26.02
C MET A 710 -28.19 8.39 -25.96
N GLY A 711 -28.75 7.90 -24.86
CA GLY A 711 -29.22 6.51 -24.75
C GLY A 711 -30.47 6.28 -25.59
N ALA A 712 -31.47 7.16 -25.46
CA ALA A 712 -32.65 7.17 -26.32
C ALA A 712 -32.26 7.33 -27.81
N LEU A 713 -31.35 8.24 -28.12
CA LEU A 713 -30.84 8.43 -29.49
C LEU A 713 -30.16 7.16 -30.04
N SER A 714 -29.27 6.53 -29.27
CA SER A 714 -28.57 5.31 -29.67
C SER A 714 -29.54 4.15 -29.93
N ASN A 715 -30.56 4.00 -29.06
CA ASN A 715 -31.63 3.01 -29.24
C ASN A 715 -32.41 3.24 -30.55
N VAL A 716 -32.78 4.48 -30.84
CA VAL A 716 -33.50 4.83 -32.08
C VAL A 716 -32.60 4.73 -33.32
N GLN A 717 -31.30 5.04 -33.22
CA GLN A 717 -30.31 4.77 -34.28
C GLN A 717 -30.24 3.28 -34.62
N HIS A 718 -30.23 2.39 -33.62
CA HIS A 718 -30.22 0.93 -33.82
C HIS A 718 -31.53 0.44 -34.48
N LEU A 719 -32.69 0.98 -34.09
CA LEU A 719 -33.96 0.69 -34.77
C LEU A 719 -33.95 1.17 -36.23
N ALA A 720 -33.39 2.35 -36.51
CA ALA A 720 -33.27 2.91 -37.87
C ALA A 720 -32.27 2.13 -38.74
N SER A 721 -31.13 1.69 -38.18
CA SER A 721 -30.12 0.93 -38.92
C SER A 721 -30.59 -0.47 -39.32
N SER A 722 -31.50 -1.08 -38.55
CA SER A 722 -32.19 -2.33 -38.90
C SER A 722 -33.15 -2.23 -40.10
N GLY A 723 -33.17 -1.09 -40.82
CA GLY A 723 -33.85 -0.92 -42.12
C GLY A 723 -35.37 -0.73 -42.05
N ARG A 724 -35.96 -0.76 -40.85
CA ARG A 724 -37.41 -0.66 -40.59
C ARG A 724 -38.05 0.54 -41.30
N THR A 725 -39.21 0.32 -41.91
CA THR A 725 -40.01 1.36 -42.59
C THR A 725 -40.80 2.24 -41.62
N SER A 726 -41.26 1.66 -40.50
CA SER A 726 -41.74 2.38 -39.32
C SER A 726 -41.48 1.62 -38.02
N PHE A 727 -41.48 2.34 -36.89
CA PHE A 727 -41.39 1.77 -35.54
C PHE A 727 -42.05 2.70 -34.49
N PRO A 728 -42.37 2.22 -33.26
CA PRO A 728 -42.99 3.05 -32.22
C PRO A 728 -42.11 4.21 -31.76
N VAL A 729 -42.73 5.32 -31.33
CA VAL A 729 -42.04 6.55 -30.90
C VAL A 729 -41.63 6.45 -29.43
N ASP A 730 -40.33 6.49 -29.16
CA ASP A 730 -39.81 6.85 -27.85
C ASP A 730 -40.12 8.33 -27.57
N LYS A 731 -40.72 8.59 -26.41
CA LYS A 731 -41.16 9.92 -25.94
C LYS A 731 -40.01 10.73 -25.33
N ALA A 732 -38.85 10.12 -25.06
CA ALA A 732 -37.64 10.81 -24.61
C ALA A 732 -36.93 11.58 -25.73
N LEU A 733 -36.99 11.09 -26.98
CA LEU A 733 -36.36 11.75 -28.13
C LEU A 733 -37.29 12.84 -28.73
N PRO A 734 -36.83 14.09 -28.92
CA PRO A 734 -37.67 15.15 -29.47
C PRO A 734 -37.89 15.00 -30.98
N ARG A 735 -38.95 15.63 -31.49
CA ARG A 735 -39.46 15.46 -32.87
C ARG A 735 -38.41 15.69 -33.97
N ASP A 736 -37.54 16.67 -33.79
CA ASP A 736 -36.49 16.99 -34.76
C ASP A 736 -35.35 15.95 -34.80
N GLY A 737 -35.16 15.13 -33.76
CA GLY A 737 -34.21 14.02 -33.76
C GLY A 737 -34.62 12.92 -34.74
N TYR A 738 -35.90 12.54 -34.74
CA TYR A 738 -36.47 11.64 -35.75
C TYR A 738 -36.29 12.19 -37.18
N ARG A 739 -36.56 13.50 -37.38
CA ARG A 739 -36.37 14.17 -38.68
C ARG A 739 -34.93 14.03 -39.17
N VAL A 740 -33.94 14.31 -38.32
CA VAL A 740 -32.53 14.21 -38.70
C VAL A 740 -32.12 12.76 -38.97
N LEU A 741 -32.70 11.78 -38.26
CA LEU A 741 -32.57 10.35 -38.57
C LEU A 741 -33.26 9.91 -39.89
N GLY A 742 -34.01 10.80 -40.56
CA GLY A 742 -34.71 10.47 -41.80
C GLY A 742 -36.12 9.87 -41.61
N TYR A 743 -36.73 10.08 -40.45
CA TYR A 743 -38.08 9.63 -40.10
C TYR A 743 -38.98 10.81 -39.70
N ARG A 744 -40.28 10.71 -39.94
CA ARG A 744 -41.28 11.66 -39.42
C ARG A 744 -42.10 11.01 -38.32
N GLN A 745 -42.32 11.73 -37.23
CA GLN A 745 -43.24 11.31 -36.18
C GLN A 745 -44.71 11.48 -36.65
N CYS A 746 -45.39 10.36 -36.87
CA CYS A 746 -46.77 10.26 -37.36
C CYS A 746 -47.63 9.55 -36.31
N GLY A 747 -48.15 10.30 -35.35
CA GLY A 747 -48.83 9.74 -34.18
C GLY A 747 -47.84 9.04 -33.24
N GLU A 748 -48.16 7.80 -32.87
CA GLU A 748 -47.30 6.97 -32.01
C GLU A 748 -46.22 6.20 -32.77
N ARG A 749 -46.10 6.38 -34.10
CA ARG A 749 -45.05 5.75 -34.93
C ARG A 749 -44.15 6.78 -35.62
N ALA A 750 -42.86 6.47 -35.71
CA ALA A 750 -41.93 7.13 -36.61
C ALA A 750 -41.93 6.38 -37.96
N VAL A 751 -42.10 7.07 -39.08
CA VAL A 751 -42.16 6.48 -40.43
C VAL A 751 -41.11 7.13 -41.33
N ARG A 752 -40.36 6.34 -42.10
CA ARG A 752 -39.21 6.83 -42.88
C ARG A 752 -39.65 7.80 -44.00
N VAL A 753 -38.85 8.82 -44.29
CA VAL A 753 -39.23 9.90 -45.22
C VAL A 753 -39.49 9.40 -46.65
N ASP A 754 -38.63 8.54 -47.19
CA ASP A 754 -38.83 7.93 -48.53
C ASP A 754 -40.05 7.00 -48.60
N ILE A 755 -40.48 6.45 -47.47
CA ILE A 755 -41.68 5.61 -47.34
C ILE A 755 -42.93 6.49 -47.34
N LEU A 756 -42.91 7.63 -46.63
CA LEU A 756 -43.99 8.61 -46.62
C LEU A 756 -44.20 9.29 -47.98
N GLU A 757 -43.12 9.62 -48.70
CA GLU A 757 -43.26 10.17 -50.06
C GLU A 757 -43.77 9.14 -51.05
N ARG A 758 -43.33 7.86 -50.95
CA ARG A 758 -43.90 6.77 -51.77
C ARG A 758 -45.38 6.53 -51.46
N LEU A 759 -45.79 6.61 -50.19
CA LEU A 759 -47.20 6.55 -49.80
C LEU A 759 -48.01 7.72 -50.41
N ALA A 760 -47.45 8.94 -50.40
CA ALA A 760 -48.08 10.09 -51.06
C ALA A 760 -48.19 9.92 -52.59
N ASP A 761 -47.20 9.29 -53.22
CA ASP A 761 -47.20 8.99 -54.65
C ASP A 761 -48.19 7.86 -55.02
N LEU A 762 -48.57 6.96 -54.07
CA LEU A 762 -49.71 6.02 -54.23
C LEU A 762 -51.07 6.69 -54.02
N ILE A 763 -51.20 7.57 -53.02
CA ILE A 763 -52.48 8.23 -52.68
C ILE A 763 -52.86 9.31 -53.71
N ARG A 764 -51.88 10.02 -54.29
CA ARG A 764 -52.16 11.14 -55.21
C ARG A 764 -52.92 10.74 -56.48
N PRO A 765 -52.59 9.63 -57.20
CA PRO A 765 -53.40 9.15 -58.31
C PRO A 765 -54.81 8.73 -57.89
N ALA A 766 -54.96 8.05 -56.74
CA ALA A 766 -56.26 7.61 -56.23
C ALA A 766 -57.22 8.78 -55.91
N LEU A 767 -56.68 9.93 -55.47
CA LEU A 767 -57.43 11.18 -55.26
C LEU A 767 -57.61 12.00 -56.54
N ALA A 768 -56.71 11.90 -57.52
CA ALA A 768 -56.81 12.61 -58.80
C ALA A 768 -57.81 11.95 -59.76
N TRP A 769 -57.98 10.63 -59.67
CA TRP A 769 -58.89 9.86 -60.52
C TRP A 769 -60.35 10.33 -60.43
N ARG A 770 -61.06 10.28 -61.56
CA ARG A 770 -62.50 10.47 -61.70
C ARG A 770 -63.03 9.33 -62.56
N GLU A 771 -64.32 9.04 -62.48
CA GLU A 771 -64.97 8.05 -63.36
C GLU A 771 -64.86 8.40 -64.86
N THR A 772 -64.60 9.67 -65.17
CA THR A 772 -64.32 10.21 -66.52
C THR A 772 -62.84 10.31 -66.88
N SER A 773 -61.92 9.84 -66.03
CA SER A 773 -60.48 9.85 -66.31
C SER A 773 -60.10 8.71 -67.26
N PRO A 774 -59.31 8.97 -68.33
CA PRO A 774 -58.79 7.90 -69.19
C PRO A 774 -57.71 7.10 -68.46
N GLY A 775 -57.74 5.77 -68.62
CA GLY A 775 -56.82 4.82 -68.00
C GLY A 775 -57.51 3.87 -67.01
N GLU A 776 -56.78 2.85 -66.55
CA GLU A 776 -57.25 1.91 -65.54
C GLU A 776 -57.45 2.60 -64.17
N LYS A 777 -58.42 2.13 -63.39
CA LYS A 777 -58.75 2.69 -62.08
C LYS A 777 -57.60 2.44 -61.07
N PRO A 778 -56.94 3.48 -60.51
CA PRO A 778 -55.86 3.27 -59.55
C PRO A 778 -56.34 2.52 -58.31
N ALA A 779 -55.52 1.59 -57.80
CA ALA A 779 -55.82 0.80 -56.62
C ALA A 779 -56.16 1.69 -55.42
N GLY A 780 -57.36 1.49 -54.84
CA GLY A 780 -57.88 2.31 -53.73
C GLY A 780 -58.63 3.58 -54.14
N ALA A 781 -58.76 3.94 -55.42
CA ALA A 781 -59.57 5.10 -55.82
C ALA A 781 -61.06 4.91 -55.45
N PHE A 782 -61.69 5.94 -54.85
CA PHE A 782 -63.11 5.93 -54.49
C PHE A 782 -63.93 6.87 -55.40
N ASP A 783 -64.28 8.06 -54.92
CA ASP A 783 -65.13 9.08 -55.59
C ASP A 783 -64.34 10.26 -56.17
N GLY A 784 -63.00 10.15 -56.21
CA GLY A 784 -62.10 11.26 -56.56
C GLY A 784 -62.02 12.38 -55.51
N ARG A 785 -62.64 12.20 -54.33
CA ARG A 785 -62.51 13.09 -53.17
C ARG A 785 -61.95 12.35 -51.94
N GLY A 786 -62.03 11.02 -51.95
CA GLY A 786 -61.31 10.13 -51.05
C GLY A 786 -60.78 8.86 -51.74
N PHE A 787 -60.07 8.05 -50.94
CA PHE A 787 -59.49 6.76 -51.31
C PHE A 787 -59.77 5.72 -50.20
N VAL A 788 -59.65 4.43 -50.52
CA VAL A 788 -59.72 3.30 -49.58
C VAL A 788 -58.30 2.77 -49.37
N VAL A 789 -58.00 2.33 -48.15
CA VAL A 789 -56.69 1.75 -47.80
C VAL A 789 -56.46 0.44 -48.57
N THR A 790 -55.29 0.29 -49.18
CA THR A 790 -54.89 -0.94 -49.90
C THR A 790 -53.79 -1.69 -49.15
N GLN A 791 -53.66 -3.00 -49.42
CA GLN A 791 -52.58 -3.83 -48.88
C GLN A 791 -51.19 -3.29 -49.26
N ALA A 792 -51.05 -2.69 -50.45
CA ALA A 792 -49.81 -2.05 -50.87
C ALA A 792 -49.42 -0.87 -49.97
N MET A 793 -50.41 -0.08 -49.51
CA MET A 793 -50.17 1.06 -48.62
C MET A 793 -49.75 0.64 -47.21
N THR A 794 -50.41 -0.37 -46.62
CA THR A 794 -50.09 -0.87 -45.27
C THR A 794 -48.79 -1.68 -45.23
N SER A 795 -48.52 -2.48 -46.28
CA SER A 795 -47.25 -3.19 -46.45
C SER A 795 -46.07 -2.22 -46.61
N LEU A 796 -46.25 -1.12 -47.36
CA LEU A 796 -45.20 -0.11 -47.57
C LEU A 796 -44.76 0.56 -46.26
N THR A 797 -45.69 0.89 -45.35
CA THR A 797 -45.35 1.51 -44.06
C THR A 797 -45.01 0.52 -42.95
N GLY A 798 -45.23 -0.79 -43.15
CA GLY A 798 -45.05 -1.81 -42.13
C GLY A 798 -46.04 -1.67 -40.96
N SER A 799 -47.29 -1.31 -41.25
CA SER A 799 -48.32 -1.03 -40.24
C SER A 799 -49.73 -1.22 -40.80
N ALA A 800 -50.65 -1.79 -40.01
CA ALA A 800 -52.05 -1.99 -40.39
C ALA A 800 -52.99 -1.52 -39.26
N GLY A 801 -54.30 -1.49 -39.52
CA GLY A 801 -55.31 -1.11 -38.53
C GLY A 801 -55.13 0.33 -38.01
N GLU A 802 -55.33 0.50 -36.70
CA GLU A 802 -55.31 1.82 -36.05
C GLU A 802 -53.93 2.52 -36.13
N ASP A 803 -52.83 1.78 -36.16
CA ASP A 803 -51.49 2.32 -36.40
C ASP A 803 -51.40 3.05 -37.75
N PHE A 804 -51.95 2.44 -38.80
CA PHE A 804 -51.97 3.04 -40.13
C PHE A 804 -52.98 4.20 -40.23
N ALA A 805 -54.12 4.07 -39.56
CA ALA A 805 -55.09 5.16 -39.43
C ALA A 805 -54.49 6.38 -38.71
N SER A 806 -53.69 6.16 -37.67
CA SER A 806 -52.94 7.19 -36.94
C SER A 806 -51.93 7.90 -37.84
N ILE A 807 -51.20 7.16 -38.68
CA ILE A 807 -50.31 7.74 -39.71
C ILE A 807 -51.10 8.61 -40.69
N LEU A 808 -52.21 8.12 -41.26
CA LEU A 808 -53.02 8.91 -42.20
C LEU A 808 -53.61 10.19 -41.56
N ARG A 809 -54.08 10.12 -40.30
CA ARG A 809 -54.51 11.31 -39.54
C ARG A 809 -53.37 12.32 -39.36
N ALA A 810 -52.17 11.85 -39.01
CA ALA A 810 -50.99 12.70 -38.84
C ALA A 810 -50.49 13.33 -40.16
N LEU A 811 -50.79 12.71 -41.31
CA LEU A 811 -50.55 13.28 -42.65
C LEU A 811 -51.66 14.24 -43.12
N GLY A 812 -52.71 14.43 -42.32
CA GLY A 812 -53.80 15.38 -42.59
C GLY A 812 -55.04 14.79 -43.29
N TYR A 813 -55.17 13.46 -43.37
CA TYR A 813 -56.37 12.80 -43.90
C TYR A 813 -57.41 12.57 -42.79
N ARG A 814 -58.69 12.50 -43.17
CA ARG A 814 -59.83 12.16 -42.30
C ARG A 814 -60.59 10.98 -42.87
N MET A 815 -61.03 10.07 -42.01
CA MET A 815 -61.85 8.92 -42.37
C MET A 815 -63.34 9.26 -42.28
N ASP A 816 -64.09 8.92 -43.33
CA ASP A 816 -65.55 8.80 -43.33
C ASP A 816 -65.91 7.30 -43.44
N ARG A 817 -66.97 6.85 -42.79
CA ARG A 817 -67.63 5.58 -43.17
C ARG A 817 -68.68 5.85 -44.24
N ARG A 818 -68.65 5.08 -45.33
CA ARG A 818 -69.57 5.22 -46.47
C ARG A 818 -69.96 3.85 -47.02
N PRO A 819 -71.15 3.69 -47.64
CA PRO A 819 -71.47 2.49 -48.39
C PRO A 819 -70.49 2.33 -49.58
N PRO A 820 -70.17 1.10 -50.00
CA PRO A 820 -69.34 0.85 -51.17
C PRO A 820 -69.99 1.40 -52.44
N LEU A 821 -69.16 1.72 -53.44
CA LEU A 821 -69.65 2.04 -54.77
C LEU A 821 -70.29 0.79 -55.41
N PRO A 822 -71.40 0.94 -56.15
CA PRO A 822 -72.08 -0.21 -56.76
C PRO A 822 -71.14 -0.94 -57.74
N PRO A 823 -71.17 -2.28 -57.79
CA PRO A 823 -70.35 -3.04 -58.72
C PRO A 823 -70.77 -2.73 -60.16
N LYS A 824 -69.81 -2.34 -60.99
CA LYS A 824 -70.04 -2.21 -62.43
C LYS A 824 -70.14 -3.62 -63.02
N ALA A 825 -71.18 -3.87 -63.82
CA ALA A 825 -71.36 -5.17 -64.47
C ALA A 825 -70.14 -5.52 -65.34
N VAL A 826 -69.68 -6.76 -65.21
CA VAL A 826 -68.64 -7.34 -66.09
C VAL A 826 -69.36 -7.98 -67.27
N GLU A 827 -69.11 -7.47 -68.47
CA GLU A 827 -69.54 -8.14 -69.70
C GLU A 827 -68.63 -9.36 -69.94
N ILE A 828 -69.22 -10.55 -69.89
CA ILE A 828 -68.52 -11.82 -70.12
C ILE A 828 -68.73 -12.22 -71.58
N ALA A 829 -67.64 -12.25 -72.36
CA ALA A 829 -67.61 -12.94 -73.64
C ALA A 829 -67.46 -14.47 -73.42
N PRO A 830 -68.03 -15.32 -74.29
CA PRO A 830 -68.39 -16.69 -73.91
C PRO A 830 -67.23 -17.70 -73.94
N VAL A 831 -67.46 -18.81 -73.22
CA VAL A 831 -66.60 -20.00 -73.17
C VAL A 831 -67.05 -21.02 -74.23
N GLU A 832 -66.13 -21.58 -75.01
CA GLU A 832 -66.37 -22.82 -75.79
C GLU A 832 -66.03 -24.05 -74.95
N THR A 833 -66.74 -25.16 -75.20
CA THR A 833 -66.73 -26.34 -74.33
C THR A 833 -66.55 -27.65 -75.10
N THR A 834 -65.56 -28.44 -74.69
CA THR A 834 -65.44 -29.90 -74.89
C THR A 834 -64.87 -30.47 -73.59
N GLU A 835 -65.69 -31.08 -72.74
CA GLU A 835 -66.11 -32.49 -72.72
C GLU A 835 -65.12 -33.46 -72.03
N THR A 836 -65.72 -34.23 -71.13
CA THR A 836 -65.28 -35.38 -70.33
C THR A 836 -64.43 -36.43 -71.07
N VAL A 837 -63.61 -37.27 -70.42
CA VAL A 837 -64.00 -38.43 -69.56
C VAL A 837 -62.83 -38.86 -68.63
N ALA A 838 -63.12 -39.66 -67.59
CA ALA A 838 -62.19 -40.15 -66.56
C ALA A 838 -61.49 -41.50 -66.90
N ALA A 839 -60.39 -41.83 -66.20
CA ALA A 839 -60.02 -43.19 -65.75
C ALA A 839 -58.73 -43.21 -64.89
N GLU A 840 -58.48 -44.33 -64.19
CA GLU A 840 -57.22 -44.70 -63.52
C GLU A 840 -56.14 -45.10 -64.57
N THR A 841 -54.82 -45.06 -64.37
CA THR A 841 -53.98 -45.79 -63.39
C THR A 841 -52.49 -45.31 -63.48
N PRO A 842 -51.59 -45.66 -62.53
CA PRO A 842 -50.12 -45.46 -62.63
C PRO A 842 -49.43 -46.73 -63.24
N PRO A 843 -48.09 -46.97 -63.24
CA PRO A 843 -46.92 -46.22 -62.71
C PRO A 843 -45.61 -46.24 -63.61
N VAL A 844 -44.46 -45.84 -63.05
CA VAL A 844 -43.04 -46.13 -63.44
C VAL A 844 -42.40 -45.40 -64.65
N GLU A 845 -41.07 -45.25 -64.57
CA GLU A 845 -40.12 -44.62 -65.51
C GLU A 845 -39.78 -45.47 -66.76
N ALA A 846 -39.39 -44.82 -67.86
CA ALA A 846 -38.52 -45.33 -68.92
C ALA A 846 -37.83 -44.17 -69.67
N THR A 847 -36.83 -44.43 -70.52
CA THR A 847 -35.86 -43.43 -71.04
C THR A 847 -35.74 -43.39 -72.58
N SER A 848 -34.92 -42.42 -73.06
CA SER A 848 -34.23 -42.27 -74.36
C SER A 848 -35.00 -41.82 -75.64
N ASP A 849 -34.61 -40.64 -76.16
CA ASP A 849 -34.11 -40.33 -77.52
C ASP A 849 -33.59 -38.85 -77.53
N VAL A 850 -32.54 -38.33 -78.20
CA VAL A 850 -31.77 -38.62 -79.46
C VAL A 850 -32.42 -37.93 -80.69
N ALA A 851 -31.78 -37.10 -81.54
CA ALA A 851 -30.38 -36.64 -81.74
C ALA A 851 -30.27 -35.18 -82.32
N ALA A 852 -29.03 -34.74 -82.64
CA ALA A 852 -28.50 -33.80 -83.68
C ALA A 852 -29.41 -32.76 -84.40
N ASP A 853 -28.95 -31.60 -84.92
CA ASP A 853 -27.72 -31.34 -85.73
C ASP A 853 -27.35 -29.82 -85.81
N ALA A 854 -26.30 -29.45 -86.57
CA ALA A 854 -25.92 -28.06 -86.96
C ALA A 854 -26.23 -27.80 -88.48
N PRO A 855 -26.01 -26.62 -89.15
CA PRO A 855 -24.71 -25.88 -89.27
C PRO A 855 -24.75 -24.33 -89.58
N VAL A 856 -23.55 -23.71 -89.79
CA VAL A 856 -23.18 -22.42 -90.47
C VAL A 856 -23.81 -21.07 -90.00
N ASP A 857 -23.19 -19.88 -90.16
CA ASP A 857 -22.20 -19.37 -91.16
C ASP A 857 -21.12 -18.35 -90.61
N ALA A 858 -20.23 -17.87 -91.51
CA ALA A 858 -18.98 -17.05 -91.35
C ALA A 858 -19.09 -15.62 -90.74
N GLU A 859 -18.04 -14.80 -90.44
CA GLU A 859 -16.62 -14.66 -90.88
C GLU A 859 -15.61 -14.55 -89.68
N VAL A 860 -14.35 -15.05 -89.69
CA VAL A 860 -13.04 -14.53 -90.25
C VAL A 860 -12.77 -13.02 -89.98
N VAL A 861 -11.59 -12.49 -89.61
CA VAL A 861 -10.14 -12.82 -89.69
C VAL A 861 -9.40 -12.13 -88.50
N ALA A 862 -8.30 -12.56 -87.84
CA ALA A 862 -7.57 -13.83 -87.59
C ALA A 862 -6.96 -13.75 -86.14
N ASP A 863 -5.70 -13.97 -85.71
CA ASP A 863 -4.37 -14.36 -86.29
C ASP A 863 -3.41 -14.86 -85.16
N ALA A 864 -2.12 -15.15 -85.44
CA ALA A 864 -1.13 -15.80 -84.51
C ALA A 864 0.30 -15.16 -84.61
N PRO A 865 1.47 -15.72 -84.13
CA PRO A 865 1.77 -17.06 -83.57
C PRO A 865 2.70 -17.17 -82.32
N GLU A 866 2.76 -18.38 -81.73
CA GLU A 866 3.89 -19.09 -81.04
C GLU A 866 4.67 -18.43 -79.86
N ALA A 867 5.26 -19.14 -78.88
CA ALA A 867 5.16 -20.50 -78.28
C ALA A 867 6.07 -20.50 -77.01
N ALA A 868 6.14 -21.44 -76.05
CA ALA A 868 5.51 -22.73 -75.74
C ALA A 868 5.23 -22.78 -74.19
N ALA A 869 5.13 -23.85 -73.39
CA ALA A 869 5.30 -25.31 -73.49
C ALA A 869 4.40 -26.01 -72.42
N ALA A 870 4.69 -27.26 -71.99
CA ALA A 870 3.86 -28.03 -71.04
C ALA A 870 4.69 -28.97 -70.08
N PRO A 871 4.16 -30.04 -69.43
CA PRO A 871 4.07 -30.11 -67.95
C PRO A 871 4.67 -31.39 -67.32
N GLU A 872 4.42 -31.68 -66.03
CA GLU A 872 4.10 -33.02 -65.44
C GLU A 872 3.98 -32.99 -63.89
N ALA A 873 3.75 -34.16 -63.26
CA ALA A 873 2.62 -34.36 -62.35
C ALA A 873 2.80 -35.43 -61.23
N GLU A 874 1.74 -35.60 -60.43
CA GLU A 874 1.40 -36.74 -59.55
C GLU A 874 2.26 -37.04 -58.30
N THR A 875 1.93 -38.15 -57.62
CA THR A 875 1.99 -38.34 -56.15
C THR A 875 2.58 -39.70 -55.75
N ALA A 876 3.12 -39.80 -54.54
CA ALA A 876 3.27 -41.06 -53.79
C ALA A 876 3.54 -40.79 -52.29
N ALA A 877 3.32 -41.79 -51.44
CA ALA A 877 3.74 -41.82 -50.05
C ALA A 877 4.12 -43.26 -49.65
N ASP A 878 5.10 -43.43 -48.76
CA ASP A 878 5.13 -44.53 -47.77
C ASP A 878 6.14 -44.28 -46.63
N GLN A 879 6.11 -45.15 -45.62
CA GLN A 879 7.09 -45.35 -44.53
C GLN A 879 8.14 -46.43 -44.98
N PRO A 880 9.00 -47.11 -44.16
CA PRO A 880 9.09 -47.13 -42.68
C PRO A 880 10.49 -47.30 -41.98
N VAL A 881 10.47 -47.00 -40.67
CA VAL A 881 11.07 -47.72 -39.51
C VAL A 881 12.48 -48.36 -39.61
N SER A 882 13.42 -47.91 -38.75
CA SER A 882 14.14 -48.69 -37.70
C SER A 882 15.52 -48.10 -37.31
N GLY A 883 16.01 -48.39 -36.09
CA GLY A 883 17.46 -48.35 -35.77
C GLY A 883 17.94 -47.51 -34.57
N ASP A 884 17.78 -48.00 -33.34
CA ASP A 884 18.76 -47.81 -32.23
C ASP A 884 19.93 -48.84 -32.43
N PRO A 885 21.14 -48.72 -31.83
CA PRO A 885 21.43 -48.11 -30.52
C PRO A 885 22.71 -47.22 -30.41
N ALA A 886 22.95 -46.64 -29.23
CA ALA A 886 24.23 -46.07 -28.78
C ALA A 886 25.28 -47.17 -28.44
N PRO A 887 26.62 -46.92 -28.32
CA PRO A 887 27.16 -46.15 -27.17
C PRO A 887 28.54 -45.41 -27.31
N SER A 888 28.74 -44.38 -26.45
CA SER A 888 29.97 -44.00 -25.70
C SER A 888 31.30 -43.49 -26.35
N ALA A 889 32.00 -42.66 -25.55
CA ALA A 889 33.46 -42.46 -25.40
C ALA A 889 34.27 -41.42 -26.23
N ALA A 890 34.46 -40.23 -25.61
CA ALA A 890 35.72 -39.49 -25.35
C ALA A 890 36.70 -39.07 -26.49
N LEU A 891 37.09 -37.77 -26.49
CA LEU A 891 38.48 -37.26 -26.26
C LEU A 891 38.60 -35.72 -26.28
N LEU A 892 39.67 -35.19 -25.69
CA LEU A 892 40.19 -33.78 -25.74
C LEU A 892 41.43 -33.73 -26.69
N PRO A 893 42.11 -32.59 -27.03
CA PRO A 893 42.05 -31.25 -26.41
C PRO A 893 42.15 -29.99 -27.34
N ASP A 894 41.89 -28.84 -26.72
CA ASP A 894 42.60 -27.53 -26.74
C ASP A 894 43.59 -27.13 -27.89
N VAL A 895 43.35 -25.96 -28.51
CA VAL A 895 44.35 -25.02 -29.11
C VAL A 895 43.76 -23.60 -29.18
N GLY A 896 44.58 -22.53 -29.24
CA GLY A 896 44.11 -21.15 -29.42
C GLY A 896 45.16 -20.12 -29.92
N PHE A 897 44.85 -18.83 -29.72
CA PHE A 897 45.66 -17.60 -29.93
C PHE A 897 45.77 -16.92 -31.33
N ALA A 898 46.04 -15.60 -31.26
CA ALA A 898 46.35 -14.57 -32.27
C ALA A 898 45.23 -14.16 -33.26
N GLU A 899 44.82 -12.89 -33.48
CA GLU A 899 45.39 -11.52 -33.33
C GLU A 899 45.98 -10.91 -34.62
N VAL A 900 45.38 -9.81 -35.13
CA VAL A 900 46.02 -8.83 -36.06
C VAL A 900 45.41 -7.41 -35.89
N VAL A 901 46.23 -6.45 -35.41
CA VAL A 901 46.51 -5.05 -35.87
C VAL A 901 45.40 -4.33 -36.70
N ALA A 902 44.83 -3.16 -36.34
CA ALA A 902 45.35 -1.75 -36.26
C ALA A 902 45.72 -1.12 -37.65
N SER A 903 45.85 0.20 -37.92
CA SER A 903 45.90 1.45 -37.11
C SER A 903 45.66 2.73 -37.98
N GLU A 904 45.64 3.93 -37.35
CA GLU A 904 45.92 5.29 -37.93
C GLU A 904 44.91 5.94 -38.92
N ALA A 905 44.80 7.28 -39.11
CA ALA A 905 45.58 8.44 -38.62
C ALA A 905 44.73 9.71 -38.31
N THR A 906 45.40 10.80 -37.90
CA THR A 906 44.92 12.15 -37.47
C THR A 906 44.90 13.16 -38.67
N PRO A 907 44.79 14.53 -38.57
CA PRO A 907 44.69 15.45 -37.40
C PRO A 907 43.73 16.68 -37.55
N VAL A 908 43.72 17.59 -36.56
CA VAL A 908 43.97 19.07 -36.65
C VAL A 908 43.87 19.71 -35.23
N VAL A 909 44.47 20.88 -35.01
CA VAL A 909 44.82 21.47 -33.69
C VAL A 909 44.46 22.97 -33.61
N LEU A 910 44.52 23.56 -32.40
CA LEU A 910 44.65 25.00 -32.02
C LEU A 910 43.40 25.67 -31.42
N GLU A 911 43.50 26.63 -30.48
CA GLU A 911 44.38 26.78 -29.29
C GLU A 911 43.92 27.98 -28.42
N THR A 912 44.07 27.90 -27.08
CA THR A 912 44.34 28.97 -26.06
C THR A 912 43.98 28.39 -24.67
N GLN A 913 44.92 27.95 -23.81
CA GLN A 913 45.81 28.73 -22.91
C GLN A 913 45.06 29.43 -21.75
N GLN A 914 45.14 28.98 -20.47
CA GLN A 914 46.25 28.98 -19.47
C GLN A 914 46.30 30.28 -18.62
N ASP A 915 46.79 30.36 -17.36
CA ASP A 915 47.25 29.39 -16.32
C ASP A 915 47.23 30.09 -14.93
N ALA A 916 47.45 29.49 -13.74
CA ALA A 916 47.60 28.08 -13.32
C ALA A 916 46.67 27.77 -12.11
N VAL A 917 47.01 27.47 -10.83
CA VAL A 917 48.24 27.42 -9.98
C VAL A 917 47.93 26.32 -8.92
N ALA A 918 48.61 25.16 -8.81
CA ALA A 918 50.00 24.84 -8.42
C ALA A 918 50.25 24.89 -6.86
N GLU A 919 50.84 23.90 -6.16
CA GLU A 919 51.39 22.57 -6.53
C GLU A 919 51.71 21.69 -5.27
N ARG A 920 51.85 20.35 -5.48
CA ARG A 920 52.71 19.31 -4.82
C ARG A 920 51.97 18.17 -4.09
N ALA A 921 52.06 16.88 -4.47
CA ALA A 921 53.21 15.96 -4.67
C ALA A 921 53.79 15.41 -3.34
N ALA A 922 54.16 14.13 -3.14
CA ALA A 922 54.01 12.87 -3.91
C ALA A 922 54.34 11.65 -2.98
N PRO A 923 54.23 10.39 -3.43
CA PRO A 923 55.04 9.27 -2.91
C PRO A 923 55.98 8.67 -3.98
N VAL A 924 57.03 7.95 -3.55
CA VAL A 924 58.08 7.36 -4.41
C VAL A 924 58.45 5.95 -3.92
N ASP A 925 58.70 5.05 -4.88
CA ASP A 925 59.35 3.73 -4.92
C ASP A 925 59.83 3.01 -3.64
N GLU A 926 59.62 1.68 -3.62
CA GLU A 926 60.70 0.68 -3.49
C GLU A 926 60.37 -0.58 -4.36
N PRO A 927 61.34 -1.46 -4.73
CA PRO A 927 61.26 -2.29 -5.93
C PRO A 927 61.23 -3.83 -5.74
N THR A 928 61.21 -4.54 -6.87
CA THR A 928 61.41 -6.01 -7.09
C THR A 928 62.79 -6.53 -6.61
N VAL A 929 63.18 -7.81 -6.56
CA VAL A 929 62.79 -9.10 -7.21
C VAL A 929 63.06 -10.25 -6.20
N ALA A 930 62.43 -11.44 -6.22
CA ALA A 930 62.91 -12.72 -6.83
C ALA A 930 62.10 -13.88 -6.19
N GLU A 931 61.39 -14.73 -6.95
CA GLU A 931 61.78 -16.06 -7.48
C GLU A 931 61.89 -17.23 -6.48
N ALA A 932 61.38 -18.40 -6.89
CA ALA A 932 61.35 -19.69 -6.16
C ALA A 932 62.48 -20.64 -6.66
N PRO A 933 62.60 -21.90 -6.16
CA PRO A 933 61.85 -23.02 -6.79
C PRO A 933 61.57 -24.27 -5.89
N ALA A 934 60.99 -25.32 -6.51
CA ALA A 934 60.81 -26.73 -6.06
C ALA A 934 59.83 -26.98 -4.88
N ALA A 935 58.87 -27.91 -4.92
CA ALA A 935 58.81 -29.33 -5.35
C ALA A 935 59.47 -30.28 -4.31
N GLU A 936 58.96 -31.48 -3.99
CA GLU A 936 57.90 -32.39 -4.52
C GLU A 936 56.98 -32.86 -3.34
N GLY A 937 55.89 -33.65 -3.44
CA GLY A 937 55.14 -34.30 -4.54
C GLY A 937 54.31 -35.50 -4.00
N ALA A 938 53.29 -35.97 -4.75
CA ALA A 938 52.52 -37.22 -4.55
C ALA A 938 51.68 -37.39 -3.24
N ALA A 939 50.60 -38.20 -3.18
CA ALA A 939 49.70 -38.75 -4.20
C ALA A 939 48.35 -39.20 -3.57
N ALA A 940 47.43 -39.67 -4.42
CA ALA A 940 46.05 -40.09 -4.16
C ALA A 940 45.81 -41.11 -3.03
N GLU A 941 44.58 -41.16 -2.50
CA GLU A 941 43.68 -42.30 -2.73
C GLU A 941 42.19 -42.02 -2.40
N ALA A 942 41.30 -42.53 -3.25
CA ALA A 942 39.87 -42.80 -3.06
C ALA A 942 39.49 -43.83 -4.14
N PRO A 943 38.78 -44.93 -3.82
CA PRO A 943 37.31 -44.91 -3.74
C PRO A 943 36.82 -45.92 -2.64
N PRO A 944 35.56 -46.43 -2.60
CA PRO A 944 34.36 -46.09 -3.38
C PRO A 944 33.13 -45.71 -2.54
N ALA A 945 32.07 -45.27 -3.22
CA ALA A 945 30.72 -45.19 -2.66
C ALA A 945 29.90 -46.42 -3.08
N GLU A 946 29.11 -46.98 -2.15
CA GLU A 946 28.06 -47.94 -2.49
C GLU A 946 26.79 -47.20 -2.93
N VAL A 947 26.10 -47.73 -3.93
CA VAL A 947 24.80 -47.23 -4.41
C VAL A 947 23.72 -48.20 -3.94
N LEU A 948 22.78 -47.72 -3.13
CA LEU A 948 21.51 -48.40 -2.86
C LEU A 948 20.39 -47.64 -3.58
N ALA A 949 19.48 -48.39 -4.20
CA ALA A 949 18.53 -47.86 -5.17
C ALA A 949 17.22 -47.34 -4.56
N GLU A 950 16.70 -46.27 -5.14
CA GLU A 950 15.30 -45.87 -4.97
C GLU A 950 14.40 -46.63 -5.97
N PRO A 951 13.25 -47.20 -5.54
CA PRO A 951 12.28 -47.81 -6.46
C PRO A 951 11.25 -46.79 -6.94
N ALA A 952 11.00 -46.76 -8.26
CA ALA A 952 9.84 -46.06 -8.81
C ALA A 952 8.54 -46.87 -8.57
N PRO A 953 7.43 -46.24 -8.16
CA PRO A 953 6.12 -46.90 -8.10
C PRO A 953 5.52 -47.03 -9.51
N ALA A 954 4.87 -48.15 -9.79
CA ALA A 954 4.21 -48.43 -11.06
C ALA A 954 2.85 -47.72 -11.19
N VAL A 955 2.39 -47.53 -12.43
CA VAL A 955 1.02 -47.13 -12.76
C VAL A 955 0.23 -48.38 -13.14
N GLU A 956 -0.89 -48.63 -12.45
CA GLU A 956 -1.93 -49.56 -12.91
C GLU A 956 -3.31 -49.03 -12.50
N ALA A 957 -4.37 -49.41 -13.21
CA ALA A 957 -5.64 -48.69 -13.25
C ALA A 957 -6.79 -49.35 -12.49
N ALA A 958 -7.75 -48.53 -12.04
CA ALA A 958 -9.06 -48.96 -11.57
C ALA A 958 -10.16 -47.99 -12.09
N ALA A 959 -11.39 -48.48 -12.25
CA ALA A 959 -12.43 -47.84 -13.08
C ALA A 959 -13.45 -46.99 -12.30
N GLU A 960 -14.41 -46.41 -13.05
CA GLU A 960 -15.34 -45.36 -12.61
C GLU A 960 -16.65 -45.85 -11.95
N THR A 961 -17.39 -44.90 -11.38
CA THR A 961 -18.83 -44.95 -10.95
C THR A 961 -19.21 -45.79 -9.73
N PRO A 962 -20.34 -45.50 -9.06
CA PRO A 962 -20.80 -44.17 -8.58
C PRO A 962 -21.29 -44.23 -7.11
N PRO A 963 -21.73 -43.10 -6.53
CA PRO A 963 -22.84 -43.16 -5.56
C PRO A 963 -23.91 -42.06 -5.72
N GLU A 964 -25.11 -42.31 -5.17
CA GLU A 964 -26.28 -41.42 -5.17
C GLU A 964 -26.25 -40.33 -4.09
N ALA A 965 -27.22 -39.41 -4.15
CA ALA A 965 -27.39 -38.30 -3.21
C ALA A 965 -28.41 -38.59 -2.09
N VAL A 966 -28.20 -37.98 -0.92
CA VAL A 966 -29.25 -37.73 0.10
C VAL A 966 -29.07 -36.30 0.64
N ALA A 967 -30.17 -35.66 1.03
CA ALA A 967 -30.23 -34.24 1.39
C ALA A 967 -29.89 -33.92 2.86
N ALA A 968 -29.83 -32.63 3.18
CA ALA A 968 -30.00 -32.09 4.53
C ALA A 968 -30.87 -30.82 4.48
N GLU A 969 -31.81 -30.68 5.43
CA GLU A 969 -32.83 -29.63 5.47
C GLU A 969 -32.48 -28.50 6.45
N THR A 970 -33.16 -27.35 6.36
CA THR A 970 -33.48 -26.41 7.47
C THR A 970 -34.55 -25.39 6.97
N PRO A 971 -35.36 -24.72 7.84
CA PRO A 971 -36.81 -24.76 7.61
C PRO A 971 -37.56 -23.41 7.47
N SER A 972 -38.89 -23.53 7.31
CA SER A 972 -39.98 -22.52 7.35
C SER A 972 -40.03 -21.70 8.66
N GLU A 973 -40.81 -20.63 8.89
CA GLU A 973 -42.13 -20.12 8.42
C GLU A 973 -42.18 -18.56 8.52
N SER A 974 -43.20 -17.77 8.14
CA SER A 974 -44.34 -17.78 7.16
C SER A 974 -45.05 -16.40 7.29
N ALA A 975 -46.08 -15.95 6.54
CA ALA A 975 -46.74 -16.39 5.30
C ALA A 975 -46.64 -15.22 4.27
N ALA A 976 -47.62 -14.52 3.65
CA ALA A 976 -49.08 -14.55 3.40
C ALA A 976 -49.35 -13.48 2.28
N GLU A 977 -50.40 -13.45 1.44
CA GLU A 977 -51.55 -14.33 1.24
C GLU A 977 -52.14 -14.18 -0.20
N ALA A 978 -52.74 -15.27 -0.71
CA ALA A 978 -53.98 -15.42 -1.51
C ALA A 978 -54.48 -14.42 -2.60
N PRO A 979 -55.24 -14.91 -3.62
CA PRO A 979 -54.98 -16.13 -4.39
C PRO A 979 -55.21 -15.97 -5.92
N ALA A 980 -54.86 -16.99 -6.69
CA ALA A 980 -55.35 -17.21 -8.06
C ALA A 980 -55.61 -18.71 -8.27
N GLU A 981 -56.74 -19.08 -8.87
CA GLU A 981 -57.15 -20.48 -9.06
C GLU A 981 -56.70 -21.06 -10.42
N THR A 982 -56.70 -22.40 -10.50
CA THR A 982 -56.11 -23.20 -11.58
C THR A 982 -57.15 -23.78 -12.54
N ALA A 983 -56.68 -24.34 -13.66
CA ALA A 983 -57.51 -24.97 -14.69
C ALA A 983 -57.72 -26.49 -14.47
N SER A 984 -58.37 -27.14 -15.44
CA SER A 984 -58.81 -28.56 -15.53
C SER A 984 -60.28 -28.80 -15.10
N ALA A 985 -61.01 -29.78 -15.65
CA ALA A 985 -60.62 -30.87 -16.55
C ALA A 985 -61.69 -31.25 -17.60
N ASP A 986 -61.38 -32.30 -18.37
CA ASP A 986 -62.26 -33.21 -19.11
C ASP A 986 -62.99 -32.79 -20.41
N ALA A 987 -63.28 -33.83 -21.20
CA ALA A 987 -63.99 -33.80 -22.49
C ALA A 987 -64.83 -35.08 -22.65
N VAL A 988 -65.95 -35.00 -23.37
CA VAL A 988 -66.65 -36.15 -24.02
C VAL A 988 -67.64 -35.63 -25.08
N THR A 989 -68.18 -36.53 -25.91
CA THR A 989 -68.73 -36.26 -27.25
C THR A 989 -70.21 -35.86 -27.36
N ALA A 990 -70.47 -34.95 -28.30
CA ALA A 990 -71.61 -34.81 -29.23
C ALA A 990 -72.98 -35.48 -28.99
N GLU A 991 -74.06 -34.70 -29.16
CA GLU A 991 -75.10 -34.97 -30.18
C GLU A 991 -75.81 -33.67 -30.66
N ALA A 992 -76.94 -33.73 -31.38
CA ALA A 992 -77.30 -32.75 -32.42
C ALA A 992 -78.54 -31.83 -32.17
N ALA A 993 -78.51 -30.65 -32.83
CA ALA A 993 -79.58 -29.86 -33.49
C ALA A 993 -80.96 -29.62 -32.79
N PRO A 994 -81.50 -28.39 -32.85
CA PRO A 994 -82.22 -27.96 -34.05
C PRO A 994 -81.99 -26.48 -34.48
N ALA A 995 -82.61 -26.07 -35.59
CA ALA A 995 -82.38 -24.78 -36.27
C ALA A 995 -83.29 -23.63 -35.83
N ALA A 996 -82.85 -22.37 -36.05
CA ALA A 996 -83.68 -21.18 -35.98
C ALA A 996 -83.17 -20.02 -36.88
N ALA A 997 -84.08 -19.54 -37.75
CA ALA A 997 -84.17 -18.20 -38.39
C ALA A 997 -82.92 -17.46 -38.95
N GLU A 998 -83.00 -17.10 -40.23
CA GLU A 998 -82.17 -16.06 -40.86
C GLU A 998 -82.49 -14.65 -40.31
N THR A 999 -81.51 -13.74 -40.33
CA THR A 999 -81.70 -12.29 -40.23
C THR A 999 -80.87 -11.57 -41.31
N PRO A 1000 -81.37 -10.49 -41.91
CA PRO A 1000 -80.73 -9.86 -43.07
C PRO A 1000 -79.44 -9.11 -42.69
N ALA A 1001 -78.41 -9.25 -43.50
CA ALA A 1001 -77.12 -8.59 -43.28
C ALA A 1001 -77.20 -7.07 -43.47
N GLU A 1002 -76.65 -6.31 -42.52
CA GLU A 1002 -76.44 -4.87 -42.69
C GLU A 1002 -75.40 -4.58 -43.79
N PRO A 1003 -75.55 -3.47 -44.56
CA PRO A 1003 -74.61 -3.13 -45.62
C PRO A 1003 -73.22 -2.81 -45.06
N GLN A 1004 -72.21 -3.58 -45.48
CA GLN A 1004 -70.82 -3.39 -45.05
C GLN A 1004 -70.30 -1.99 -45.43
N MET A 1005 -70.17 -1.11 -44.43
CA MET A 1005 -69.60 0.24 -44.59
C MET A 1005 -68.09 0.17 -44.81
N VAL A 1006 -67.60 0.85 -45.84
CA VAL A 1006 -66.17 0.97 -46.18
C VAL A 1006 -65.61 2.27 -45.58
N GLU A 1007 -64.38 2.21 -45.06
CA GLU A 1007 -63.66 3.38 -44.53
C GLU A 1007 -62.96 4.14 -45.68
N VAL A 1008 -63.46 5.34 -45.98
CA VAL A 1008 -63.01 6.20 -47.07
C VAL A 1008 -62.26 7.40 -46.51
N TRP A 1009 -60.99 7.55 -46.91
CA TRP A 1009 -60.08 8.57 -46.43
C TRP A 1009 -60.00 9.75 -47.40
N ARG A 1010 -60.20 10.97 -46.90
CA ARG A 1010 -60.18 12.22 -47.69
C ARG A 1010 -59.23 13.27 -47.09
N PRO A 1011 -58.65 14.19 -47.90
CA PRO A 1011 -57.86 15.30 -47.38
C PRO A 1011 -58.67 16.17 -46.42
N GLY A 1012 -58.09 16.51 -45.27
CA GLY A 1012 -58.69 17.38 -44.26
C GLY A 1012 -58.66 18.86 -44.68
N GLY A 1013 -59.65 19.28 -45.47
CA GLY A 1013 -59.82 20.70 -45.82
C GLY A 1013 -60.05 21.60 -44.60
N ARG A 1014 -59.62 22.87 -44.69
CA ARG A 1014 -60.12 23.94 -43.82
C ARG A 1014 -61.62 24.12 -44.11
N SER A 1015 -62.45 23.74 -43.15
CA SER A 1015 -63.90 24.02 -43.15
C SER A 1015 -64.17 25.26 -42.29
N ASP A 1016 -65.07 26.13 -42.76
CA ASP A 1016 -65.27 27.49 -42.26
C ASP A 1016 -65.69 27.60 -40.78
N GLU A 1017 -65.44 28.79 -40.22
CA GLU A 1017 -65.84 29.13 -38.85
C GLU A 1017 -67.36 29.04 -38.65
N ARG A 1018 -67.81 28.24 -37.68
CA ARG A 1018 -69.16 28.30 -37.13
C ARG A 1018 -69.15 28.37 -35.61
N ARG A 1019 -69.24 29.59 -35.07
CA ARG A 1019 -69.67 29.85 -33.69
C ARG A 1019 -71.14 29.46 -33.53
N PRO A 1020 -71.50 28.76 -32.45
CA PRO A 1020 -72.51 29.28 -31.52
C PRO A 1020 -72.22 28.91 -30.05
N HIS A 1021 -72.92 29.43 -29.02
CA HIS A 1021 -73.40 30.80 -28.76
C HIS A 1021 -73.63 30.93 -27.23
N HIS A 1022 -73.62 32.14 -26.67
CA HIS A 1022 -73.78 32.35 -25.21
C HIS A 1022 -75.21 32.10 -24.68
N ARG A 1023 -75.29 31.58 -23.45
CA ARG A 1023 -76.15 32.08 -22.35
C ARG A 1023 -75.30 32.17 -21.07
N GLY A 1024 -75.39 33.16 -20.19
CA GLY A 1024 -76.06 34.47 -20.31
C GLY A 1024 -77.05 34.80 -19.20
N HIS A 1025 -76.56 35.32 -18.07
CA HIS A 1025 -77.24 36.14 -17.04
C HIS A 1025 -76.18 36.53 -15.97
N ASP A 1026 -76.21 37.68 -15.29
CA ASP A 1026 -76.83 38.98 -15.61
C ASP A 1026 -76.22 40.10 -14.72
N ARG A 1027 -76.28 41.37 -15.17
CA ARG A 1027 -76.11 42.64 -14.39
C ARG A 1027 -74.75 42.95 -13.71
N ASN A 1028 -74.36 44.21 -13.44
CA ASN A 1028 -74.67 45.51 -14.09
C ASN A 1028 -73.79 46.66 -13.51
N ARG A 1029 -72.98 47.35 -14.35
CA ARG A 1029 -72.32 48.68 -14.12
C ARG A 1029 -71.33 48.78 -12.92
N GLY A 1030 -70.41 49.76 -12.84
CA GLY A 1030 -70.23 51.00 -13.64
C GLY A 1030 -68.76 51.30 -14.06
N ARG A 1031 -68.45 52.59 -14.29
CA ARG A 1031 -67.31 53.10 -15.09
C ARG A 1031 -66.70 54.36 -14.42
N HIS A 1032 -65.51 54.80 -14.89
CA HIS A 1032 -64.76 56.04 -14.54
C HIS A 1032 -63.87 55.98 -13.27
N GLN A 1033 -62.69 56.64 -13.17
CA GLN A 1033 -61.71 57.14 -14.16
C GLN A 1033 -60.36 57.52 -13.48
N ASN A 1034 -59.27 57.66 -14.27
CA ASN A 1034 -57.99 58.41 -14.06
C ASN A 1034 -57.55 58.95 -12.67
N LYS A 1035 -56.26 58.67 -12.35
CA LYS A 1035 -55.25 59.52 -11.64
C LYS A 1035 -55.56 59.98 -10.19
N PRO A 1036 -54.53 60.10 -9.31
CA PRO A 1036 -53.72 61.33 -9.24
C PRO A 1036 -52.20 61.07 -9.00
N ALA A 1037 -51.45 62.10 -8.59
CA ALA A 1037 -50.04 62.06 -8.20
C ALA A 1037 -49.80 62.95 -6.97
N GLU A 1038 -48.71 62.66 -6.23
CA GLU A 1038 -47.97 63.49 -5.24
C GLU A 1038 -48.71 64.25 -4.11
N GLY A 1039 -48.14 64.23 -2.88
CA GLY A 1039 -48.49 65.21 -1.84
C GLY A 1039 -48.24 64.79 -0.37
N ALA A 1040 -47.07 65.15 0.17
CA ALA A 1040 -46.73 65.51 1.56
C ALA A 1040 -47.33 64.80 2.81
N GLN A 1041 -46.43 64.45 3.76
CA GLN A 1041 -46.39 64.79 5.21
C GLN A 1041 -47.70 65.11 6.00
N ALA A 1042 -47.87 64.79 7.30
CA ALA A 1042 -47.15 63.98 8.32
C ALA A 1042 -48.01 63.91 9.64
N ALA A 1043 -47.49 63.32 10.74
CA ALA A 1043 -48.12 63.14 12.09
C ALA A 1043 -49.28 62.10 12.14
N GLU A 1044 -49.36 61.13 13.06
CA GLU A 1044 -49.43 61.11 14.56
C GLU A 1044 -50.76 61.66 15.13
N GLY A 1045 -51.47 60.99 16.07
CA GLY A 1045 -51.31 59.66 16.68
C GLY A 1045 -52.35 59.37 17.81
N GLY A 1046 -52.58 58.09 18.16
CA GLY A 1046 -53.57 57.63 19.18
C GLY A 1046 -55.00 57.39 18.62
N GLY A 1047 -55.89 56.54 19.17
CA GLY A 1047 -55.92 55.70 20.39
C GLY A 1047 -57.16 56.03 21.26
N GLU A 1048 -57.98 55.12 21.80
CA GLU A 1048 -58.03 53.63 21.81
C GLU A 1048 -59.45 53.12 22.25
N GLY A 1049 -59.74 51.81 22.20
CA GLY A 1049 -60.92 51.13 22.82
C GLY A 1049 -61.96 50.53 21.84
N GLU A 1050 -62.71 49.44 22.14
CA GLU A 1050 -62.76 48.53 23.30
C GLU A 1050 -63.53 47.20 22.95
N LYS A 1051 -63.39 46.11 23.75
CA LYS A 1051 -64.26 44.90 23.94
C LYS A 1051 -64.03 43.55 23.18
N ARG A 1052 -63.52 42.57 23.96
CA ARG A 1052 -63.99 41.16 24.24
C ARG A 1052 -64.23 40.06 23.15
N GLU A 1053 -63.51 38.93 23.35
CA GLU A 1053 -63.99 37.50 23.40
C GLU A 1053 -64.53 36.80 22.10
N HIS A 1054 -64.34 35.48 21.80
CA HIS A 1054 -63.58 34.36 22.41
C HIS A 1054 -63.35 33.17 21.41
N HIS A 1055 -62.16 32.51 21.44
CA HIS A 1055 -61.89 31.08 21.00
C HIS A 1055 -61.99 30.68 19.48
N ARG A 1056 -61.35 29.60 18.93
CA ARG A 1056 -60.39 28.57 19.41
C ARG A 1056 -59.61 27.83 18.26
N ARG A 1057 -58.29 27.59 18.47
CA ARG A 1057 -57.46 26.41 18.00
C ARG A 1057 -57.12 26.28 16.49
N PRO A 1058 -56.01 25.59 16.09
CA PRO A 1058 -55.25 24.52 16.80
C PRO A 1058 -53.92 24.83 17.53
N ARG A 1059 -52.75 24.77 16.87
CA ARG A 1059 -51.42 24.35 17.43
C ARG A 1059 -50.27 25.32 17.10
N ARG A 1060 -49.14 25.43 17.82
CA ARG A 1060 -48.29 24.57 18.71
C ARG A 1060 -47.22 23.72 18.00
N HIS A 1061 -45.91 23.84 18.25
CA HIS A 1061 -45.12 24.57 19.28
C HIS A 1061 -45.25 24.07 20.74
N GLN A 1062 -44.11 23.86 21.40
CA GLN A 1062 -43.88 24.12 22.83
C GLN A 1062 -42.72 25.15 22.88
N ASP A 1063 -42.74 26.28 23.60
CA ASP A 1063 -43.05 26.61 25.02
C ASP A 1063 -41.77 26.47 25.89
N PHE A 1064 -41.30 27.44 26.71
CA PHE A 1064 -41.76 28.78 27.17
C PHE A 1064 -40.64 29.85 26.92
N ARG A 1065 -40.63 31.17 27.22
CA ARG A 1065 -41.33 32.13 28.15
C ARG A 1065 -40.90 32.03 29.64
N VAL A 1066 -40.80 33.10 30.47
CA VAL A 1066 -41.03 34.57 30.36
C VAL A 1066 -40.21 35.32 31.49
N PRO A 1067 -40.00 36.67 31.50
CA PRO A 1067 -38.87 37.30 32.24
C PRO A 1067 -39.16 38.43 33.29
N ARG A 1068 -38.07 38.84 34.00
CA ARG A 1068 -37.80 40.13 34.74
C ARG A 1068 -38.52 40.41 36.08
N PRO A 1069 -38.00 41.33 36.96
CA PRO A 1069 -36.67 41.97 37.01
C PRO A 1069 -35.95 41.88 38.40
N GLY A 1070 -34.64 42.19 38.45
CA GLY A 1070 -33.87 42.36 39.70
C GLY A 1070 -32.35 42.43 39.50
N ALA A 1071 -31.60 42.89 40.50
CA ALA A 1071 -30.12 42.96 40.54
C ALA A 1071 -29.64 42.78 42.00
N PRO A 1072 -28.35 42.49 42.31
CA PRO A 1072 -27.18 42.25 41.43
C PRO A 1072 -26.45 40.90 41.72
N ALA A 1073 -25.18 40.80 41.31
CA ALA A 1073 -24.11 39.85 41.70
C ALA A 1073 -23.76 38.65 40.78
N ASP A 1074 -22.44 38.37 40.74
CA ASP A 1074 -21.62 37.21 40.31
C ASP A 1074 -22.06 36.25 39.17
N GLY A 1075 -21.11 35.93 38.27
CA GLY A 1075 -21.22 34.82 37.30
C GLY A 1075 -20.19 34.89 36.16
N ALA A 1076 -19.49 33.78 35.88
CA ALA A 1076 -18.35 33.77 34.96
C ALA A 1076 -18.70 33.60 33.46
N ALA A 1077 -17.99 34.37 32.63
CA ALA A 1077 -17.48 34.08 31.28
C ALA A 1077 -18.31 33.27 30.25
N GLN A 1078 -18.47 33.83 29.04
CA GLN A 1078 -17.71 33.33 27.88
C GLN A 1078 -17.61 34.33 26.70
N ALA A 1079 -16.71 34.00 25.78
CA ALA A 1079 -16.08 34.83 24.73
C ALA A 1079 -16.99 35.57 23.73
N ALA A 1080 -16.41 36.62 23.12
CA ALA A 1080 -16.87 37.21 21.86
C ALA A 1080 -15.68 37.47 20.91
N ALA A 1081 -15.97 37.45 19.61
CA ALA A 1081 -15.02 37.31 18.50
C ALA A 1081 -14.00 38.46 18.28
N ALA A 1082 -12.89 38.11 17.62
CA ALA A 1082 -12.05 39.00 16.79
C ALA A 1082 -12.82 39.42 15.50
N PRO A 1083 -12.35 40.39 14.66
CA PRO A 1083 -10.97 40.90 14.55
C PRO A 1083 -10.82 42.43 14.29
N ALA A 1084 -9.61 42.81 13.85
CA ALA A 1084 -9.16 44.04 13.17
C ALA A 1084 -8.49 45.14 14.02
N ASP A 1085 -7.30 45.55 13.56
CA ASP A 1085 -6.47 46.63 14.12
C ASP A 1085 -6.93 48.04 13.70
N GLY A 1086 -6.71 49.05 14.55
CA GLY A 1086 -7.03 50.45 14.23
C GLY A 1086 -6.67 51.46 15.32
N ALA A 1087 -5.51 52.11 15.18
CA ALA A 1087 -4.88 53.05 16.11
C ALA A 1087 -5.70 54.27 16.62
N PRO A 1088 -5.30 54.88 17.77
CA PRO A 1088 -5.66 56.25 18.15
C PRO A 1088 -4.77 57.32 17.47
N ARG A 1089 -5.14 58.61 17.61
CA ARG A 1089 -4.54 59.78 16.92
C ARG A 1089 -3.93 60.81 17.89
N GLU A 1090 -2.98 61.61 17.41
CA GLU A 1090 -2.75 63.07 17.61
C GLU A 1090 -1.41 63.44 16.88
N ASP A 1091 -1.10 64.64 16.35
CA ASP A 1091 -1.86 65.83 15.92
C ASP A 1091 -0.97 66.75 15.01
N LYS A 1092 -1.55 67.71 14.27
CA LYS A 1092 -0.93 68.85 13.51
C LYS A 1092 0.04 68.53 12.34
N GLY A 1093 0.27 69.51 11.45
CA GLY A 1093 1.31 69.37 10.40
C GLY A 1093 1.51 70.49 9.36
N GLN A 1094 0.73 70.48 8.27
CA GLN A 1094 0.80 71.36 7.06
C GLN A 1094 2.07 71.38 6.17
N ARG A 1095 1.83 71.15 4.86
CA ARG A 1095 2.44 71.78 3.65
C ARG A 1095 3.94 71.60 3.26
N ARG A 1096 4.10 70.73 2.25
CA ARG A 1096 4.65 70.96 0.88
C ARG A 1096 6.17 71.14 0.59
N GLU A 1097 6.57 70.38 -0.46
CA GLU A 1097 7.48 70.72 -1.58
C GLU A 1097 9.02 70.67 -1.42
N ARG A 1098 9.56 69.46 -1.71
CA ARG A 1098 10.45 69.13 -2.85
C ARG A 1098 11.51 70.17 -3.25
N PHE A 1099 12.79 69.78 -3.15
CA PHE A 1099 13.72 69.79 -4.30
C PHE A 1099 14.87 68.76 -4.16
N GLU A 1100 15.53 68.44 -5.26
CA GLU A 1100 16.62 67.46 -5.39
C GLU A 1100 18.01 68.11 -5.26
N GLY A 1101 19.08 67.32 -4.99
CA GLY A 1101 20.43 67.76 -5.36
C GLY A 1101 21.65 67.05 -4.77
N LYS A 1102 22.23 66.11 -5.53
CA LYS A 1102 23.68 65.73 -5.56
C LYS A 1102 24.30 65.13 -4.28
N GLY A 1103 25.41 64.39 -4.33
CA GLY A 1103 26.06 63.74 -5.49
C GLY A 1103 27.59 63.68 -5.43
N ARG A 1104 28.13 62.48 -5.67
CA ARG A 1104 29.50 62.12 -6.14
C ARG A 1104 30.72 62.19 -5.19
N ASP A 1105 31.41 61.04 -5.18
CA ASP A 1105 32.85 60.83 -5.45
C ASP A 1105 33.96 61.21 -4.45
N ARG A 1106 34.64 60.12 -4.01
CA ARG A 1106 36.11 59.86 -4.07
C ARG A 1106 37.08 60.27 -2.94
N ASP A 1107 38.00 59.32 -2.71
CA ASP A 1107 39.43 59.38 -2.31
C ASP A 1107 39.79 60.22 -1.04
N ASN A 1108 40.74 59.85 -0.15
CA ASN A 1108 41.98 59.08 -0.33
C ASN A 1108 42.59 58.57 1.02
N GLU A 1109 43.46 57.56 0.94
CA GLU A 1109 44.64 57.18 1.77
C GLU A 1109 44.86 57.43 3.31
N ARG A 1110 45.42 56.35 3.94
CA ARG A 1110 46.58 56.28 4.91
C ARG A 1110 46.46 56.65 6.42
N ARG A 1111 46.46 55.57 7.23
CA ARG A 1111 47.41 55.18 8.33
C ARG A 1111 47.66 56.08 9.58
N ARG A 1112 48.03 55.37 10.67
CA ARG A 1112 48.59 55.79 12.00
C ARG A 1112 47.58 56.19 13.09
N ASP A 1113 47.87 56.13 14.40
CA ASP A 1113 48.66 55.21 15.25
C ASP A 1113 48.36 55.49 16.76
N ASN A 1114 48.67 54.54 17.66
CA ASN A 1114 48.96 54.68 19.11
C ASN A 1114 48.08 55.54 20.07
N LYS A 1115 47.25 54.85 20.87
CA LYS A 1115 47.50 54.52 22.31
C LYS A 1115 48.34 55.48 23.20
N PHE A 1116 47.71 56.07 24.24
CA PHE A 1116 48.11 56.25 25.67
C PHE A 1116 46.85 56.79 26.43
N GLY A 1117 46.54 56.61 27.72
CA GLY A 1117 47.28 56.77 29.00
C GLY A 1117 46.91 58.13 29.65
N GLY A 1118 46.58 58.32 30.94
CA GLY A 1118 46.31 57.43 32.09
C GLY A 1118 46.29 58.23 33.43
N GLY A 1119 45.75 57.67 34.54
CA GLY A 1119 45.84 58.20 35.93
C GLY A 1119 44.65 59.05 36.44
N ASP A 1120 44.54 59.45 37.73
CA ASP A 1120 45.20 59.01 39.00
C ASP A 1120 44.50 59.60 40.27
N ARG A 1121 44.73 59.00 41.47
CA ARG A 1121 44.60 59.53 42.88
C ARG A 1121 43.26 59.76 43.64
N LYS A 1122 43.24 59.17 44.87
CA LYS A 1122 42.69 59.64 46.19
C LYS A 1122 41.16 59.89 46.35
N GLY A 1123 40.53 59.73 47.53
CA GLY A 1123 40.94 59.12 48.83
C GLY A 1123 40.59 59.95 50.09
N GLY A 1124 39.96 59.35 51.13
CA GLY A 1124 39.82 59.94 52.49
C GLY A 1124 38.56 59.53 53.31
N ASP A 1125 38.73 59.21 54.60
CA ASP A 1125 37.69 58.81 55.59
C ASP A 1125 36.80 59.96 56.12
N ARG A 1126 35.60 59.63 56.67
CA ARG A 1126 35.34 59.64 58.15
C ARG A 1126 33.89 59.35 58.65
N ASP A 1127 33.87 58.72 59.83
CA ASP A 1127 32.94 58.84 60.99
C ASP A 1127 31.43 58.47 60.94
N ARG A 1128 31.11 57.43 61.75
CA ARG A 1128 30.06 57.31 62.80
C ARG A 1128 28.56 57.14 62.48
N GLY A 1129 28.02 56.06 63.07
CA GLY A 1129 26.63 55.95 63.54
C GLY A 1129 26.31 54.53 64.03
N GLY A 1130 25.97 54.32 65.31
CA GLY A 1130 25.69 52.98 65.86
C GLY A 1130 24.80 52.98 67.10
N ARG A 1131 24.22 51.80 67.43
CA ARG A 1131 23.50 51.49 68.69
C ARG A 1131 23.58 49.98 68.99
N ASP A 1132 23.75 49.65 70.27
CA ASP A 1132 23.68 48.29 70.83
C ASP A 1132 22.24 47.84 71.13
N PHE A 1133 22.00 46.51 71.22
CA PHE A 1133 21.74 45.84 72.51
C PHE A 1133 21.53 44.30 72.41
N GLY A 1134 22.48 43.53 72.95
CA GLY A 1134 22.20 42.58 74.06
C GLY A 1134 21.79 41.11 73.82
N LYS A 1135 22.72 40.19 74.15
CA LYS A 1135 22.53 38.78 74.64
C LYS A 1135 22.00 37.75 73.62
N GLY A 1136 22.46 36.49 73.57
CA GLY A 1136 23.55 35.73 74.24
C GLY A 1136 23.74 34.39 73.48
N GLY A 1137 24.90 33.72 73.45
CA GLY A 1137 25.49 32.94 74.56
C GLY A 1137 24.73 31.61 74.79
N ARG A 1138 25.34 30.39 74.74
CA ARG A 1138 26.77 30.05 74.71
C ARG A 1138 27.01 28.55 74.35
N ASP A 1139 28.20 28.24 73.82
CA ASP A 1139 29.04 27.02 74.01
C ASP A 1139 28.44 25.60 74.26
N LYS A 1140 28.82 24.68 73.35
CA LYS A 1140 29.53 23.38 73.59
C LYS A 1140 28.81 22.08 74.08
N ARG A 1141 29.28 20.99 73.42
CA ARG A 1141 29.84 19.71 73.94
C ARG A 1141 29.04 18.39 73.90
N GLU A 1142 29.76 17.38 73.36
CA GLU A 1142 29.91 15.96 73.80
C GLU A 1142 28.65 15.14 74.18
N GLY A 1143 28.44 14.00 73.50
CA GLY A 1143 27.37 13.07 73.88
C GLY A 1143 27.11 11.88 72.93
N GLY A 1144 27.90 10.83 73.05
CA GLY A 1144 27.52 9.45 72.72
C GLY A 1144 28.31 8.48 73.62
N PRO A 1145 28.17 7.16 73.49
CA PRO A 1145 27.08 6.35 72.91
C PRO A 1145 26.46 5.39 73.96
N SER A 1146 25.37 4.69 73.65
CA SER A 1146 24.93 3.54 74.48
C SER A 1146 24.13 2.46 73.72
N HIS A 1147 24.17 1.24 74.25
CA HIS A 1147 23.78 -0.02 73.61
C HIS A 1147 22.30 -0.44 73.85
N ARG A 1148 21.75 -1.19 72.88
CA ARG A 1148 21.00 -2.48 72.96
C ARG A 1148 20.39 -2.90 74.33
N PRO A 1149 19.19 -3.56 74.36
CA PRO A 1149 19.09 -4.94 73.84
C PRO A 1149 17.71 -5.44 73.31
N TYR A 1150 17.71 -6.74 72.95
CA TYR A 1150 16.65 -7.78 72.91
C TYR A 1150 15.29 -7.49 73.62
N ALA A 1151 14.14 -8.10 73.30
CA ALA A 1151 13.89 -9.38 72.59
C ALA A 1151 12.51 -9.50 71.88
N SER A 1152 12.31 -10.65 71.23
CA SER A 1152 11.10 -11.31 70.70
C SER A 1152 9.73 -11.10 71.37
N SER A 1153 8.65 -11.07 70.56
CA SER A 1153 7.44 -11.90 70.72
C SER A 1153 6.46 -11.73 69.53
N ALA A 1154 5.49 -12.63 69.39
CA ALA A 1154 4.50 -12.66 68.29
C ALA A 1154 3.07 -12.32 68.81
N PRO A 1155 1.99 -12.67 68.09
CA PRO A 1155 1.40 -11.90 66.99
C PRO A 1155 0.12 -11.15 67.42
N ARG A 1156 -0.38 -10.22 66.59
CA ARG A 1156 -1.74 -9.65 66.72
C ARG A 1156 -2.40 -9.37 65.38
N GLU A 1157 -3.60 -9.92 65.21
CA GLU A 1157 -4.58 -9.49 64.22
C GLU A 1157 -5.25 -8.17 64.65
N ARG A 1158 -5.56 -7.28 63.71
CA ARG A 1158 -6.93 -7.01 63.22
C ARG A 1158 -6.99 -5.76 62.35
N ASP A 1159 -8.00 -5.73 61.49
CA ASP A 1159 -8.16 -4.78 60.41
C ASP A 1159 -8.44 -3.34 60.83
N ARG A 1160 -8.09 -2.40 59.96
CA ARG A 1160 -8.72 -1.08 59.90
C ARG A 1160 -9.67 -1.05 58.69
N PRO A 1161 -10.89 -0.52 58.82
CA PRO A 1161 -11.81 -0.40 57.69
C PRO A 1161 -11.24 0.55 56.62
N ILE A 1162 -11.55 0.25 55.36
CA ILE A 1162 -11.11 1.04 54.19
C ILE A 1162 -11.90 2.35 54.13
N ASP A 1163 -11.22 3.44 53.74
CA ASP A 1163 -11.82 4.76 53.52
C ASP A 1163 -12.93 4.69 52.45
N PRO A 1164 -14.19 5.07 52.75
CA PRO A 1164 -15.31 4.99 51.81
C PRO A 1164 -15.19 5.94 50.60
N ASN A 1165 -14.32 6.95 50.67
CA ASN A 1165 -14.01 7.84 49.54
C ASN A 1165 -12.83 7.34 48.68
N SER A 1166 -12.20 6.21 49.03
CA SER A 1166 -11.16 5.60 48.21
C SER A 1166 -11.70 5.16 46.84
N PRO A 1167 -11.02 5.46 45.71
CA PRO A 1167 -11.46 4.99 44.39
C PRO A 1167 -11.50 3.45 44.28
N PHE A 1168 -10.80 2.74 45.17
CA PHE A 1168 -10.82 1.28 45.23
C PHE A 1168 -12.08 0.69 45.89
N ALA A 1169 -12.85 1.48 46.67
CA ALA A 1169 -14.09 1.00 47.30
C ALA A 1169 -15.15 0.54 46.26
N LYS A 1170 -15.23 1.24 45.12
CA LYS A 1170 -16.11 0.86 44.00
C LYS A 1170 -15.66 -0.43 43.31
N LEU A 1171 -14.36 -0.71 43.26
CA LEU A 1171 -13.82 -1.97 42.72
C LEU A 1171 -14.06 -3.15 43.68
N ALA A 1172 -14.01 -2.93 44.99
CA ALA A 1172 -14.39 -3.95 45.97
C ALA A 1172 -15.87 -4.35 45.83
N ALA A 1173 -16.78 -3.37 45.78
CA ALA A 1173 -18.21 -3.63 45.59
C ALA A 1173 -18.52 -4.32 44.24
N LEU A 1174 -17.82 -3.97 43.16
CA LEU A 1174 -17.98 -4.64 41.87
C LEU A 1174 -17.48 -6.10 41.91
N LYS A 1175 -16.38 -6.37 42.62
CA LYS A 1175 -15.85 -7.72 42.83
C LYS A 1175 -16.82 -8.60 43.63
N GLU A 1176 -17.47 -8.02 44.63
CA GLU A 1176 -18.48 -8.69 45.47
C GLU A 1176 -19.76 -9.02 44.67
N GLN A 1177 -20.25 -8.07 43.86
CA GLN A 1177 -21.36 -8.30 42.91
C GLN A 1177 -21.04 -9.34 41.83
N LEU A 1178 -19.77 -9.52 41.46
CA LEU A 1178 -19.34 -10.56 40.51
C LEU A 1178 -19.09 -11.93 41.18
N ALA A 1179 -18.86 -11.97 42.50
CA ALA A 1179 -18.77 -13.21 43.27
C ALA A 1179 -20.17 -13.82 43.51
N GLY A 1180 -21.14 -13.00 43.95
CA GLY A 1180 -22.54 -13.41 44.20
C GLY A 1180 -23.37 -13.71 42.94
N ARG A 1181 -22.73 -14.12 41.84
CA ARG A 1181 -23.35 -14.46 40.55
C ARG A 1181 -22.77 -15.74 39.92
N LYS A 1182 -22.14 -16.57 40.76
CA LYS A 1182 -21.49 -17.84 40.40
C LYS A 1182 -21.80 -19.00 41.37
N GLU A 1183 -22.89 -18.85 42.12
CA GLU A 1183 -23.69 -19.95 42.69
C GLU A 1183 -25.02 -20.00 41.92
#